data_AF-A0AAN8K6D0-F1
#
_entry.id   AF-A0AAN8K6D0-F1
#
_cell.length_a   1.000
_cell.length_b   1.000
_cell.length_c   1.000
_cell.angle_alpha   90.00
_cell.angle_beta   90.00
_cell.angle_gamma   90.00
#
_symmetry.space_group_name_H-M   'P 1'
#
loop_
_entity.id
_entity.type
_entity.pdbx_description
1 polymer ?
#
loop_
_entity_poly.entity_id
_entity_poly.type
_entity_poly.pdbx_seq_one_letter_code
_entity_poly.pdbx_strand_id
1 'polypeptide(L)'
;MEIQNIKLSTWNIHGINETTGDSKITNSQVVKNYIEPFDIIGLLETWTNKESNLSLENYNYFHSFRKTNRRGGVIVYFKNYLSAGLEQIKSQSEDIIWVKLKKSFFNISNDIYVAFVYCLPISSNLYKPDSKYDTIEILREEVLENNSKGDIIINGDLNCRTADCTDFIENDKISPHFQLYDNYMADNAKYRNSKDTKIDTQGTKLLEICKINSLRILNGRTGGDSFGEFTSYHYNGRSVVDYSIASENIIKHIPNFCVNKLTALSDHCQLWFILNVNFIYSNVSELKHSEEFQCEVKKYYWSNLSKENLITNSRSAIFEKRFKNLQMKDFNMTEDIKELENIVHEICNKSLKPKVITNKKNKPRRKAWVETNCIQMKRRLIQYTKTFQKYYNDPAVRQTYYKLKRDYKKLIKNNKKKFKNDLVSKITELGDSNPKQYWNLIKKMEEFSKADKGKITNLKPSELKDHFSKIGQDTDDNFDSEFVNQKLLELKKLEKENSSNEILNEDIKIDEVHKSISKAKSGKSEGIDGITNDIIKALKIPLLPILHKMFNYCLKTGSFPERWVDGLVVPLPKIKNPSSADDFRGLTITSAVGKLFISIITTRITKYLDSVSIPSPYQSGFRKKYKTTDNIIILKTIINKCFKKKKYLYACFIDLNKAFDRVWRKGLYVKLLNLGISGNIYKTIKSMFDNSKSQVKVNNNLSNSFRNEIGLMQGNNLSPLLFNVFIDDLVSYIEGKDIPNVGNYPVPCLMYADDMVILSETKEGLQNSLDCVDKFCHQWRLKINSTKTKILVFNKSGRKVYTKFYINNCELENVCHYNYLGVSLQASGSFSKGIDSLTDKALKAYFKIVKALTNIDNRSIDVQFKLFDSLVKPIILYACDFWGDTVISNKKNIVKIEKLQLNLCKHILKLHSKSTNSVVLAELGRFPLFLDIKYRLIKTWLEARVLKDNPLLTLAINEMNFPENNWLCNVQNTLDEAGMGYIFTADLNDSFNINSFLSKFKTRLHDIYIILETARF
;
A
#
# COMPACT_ATOMS: atom_id res chain seq x y z
N MET A 1 -40.91 27.32 -3.23
CA MET A 1 -39.58 26.76 -2.94
C MET A 1 -39.80 25.55 -2.04
N GLU A 2 -39.38 24.36 -2.48
CA GLU A 2 -39.49 23.14 -1.65
C GLU A 2 -38.58 23.27 -0.43
N ILE A 3 -39.15 23.18 0.77
CA ILE A 3 -38.40 23.12 2.02
C ILE A 3 -37.52 21.87 1.98
N GLN A 4 -36.20 22.03 2.08
CA GLN A 4 -35.28 20.89 2.19
C GLN A 4 -34.92 20.65 3.66
N ASN A 5 -34.87 19.39 4.06
CA ASN A 5 -34.74 19.00 5.45
C ASN A 5 -33.32 18.46 5.71
N ILE A 6 -32.61 19.06 6.66
CA ILE A 6 -31.31 18.55 7.14
C ILE A 6 -31.54 17.71 8.39
N LYS A 7 -31.02 16.49 8.42
CA LYS A 7 -31.10 15.63 9.61
C LYS A 7 -29.80 15.73 10.40
N LEU A 8 -29.89 16.21 11.64
CA LEU A 8 -28.76 16.28 12.57
C LEU A 8 -28.89 15.20 13.65
N SER A 9 -27.77 14.59 14.04
CA SER A 9 -27.75 13.56 15.09
C SER A 9 -26.54 13.67 16.01
N THR A 10 -26.70 13.23 17.26
CA THR A 10 -25.60 13.03 18.21
C THR A 10 -25.67 11.66 18.89
N TRP A 11 -24.49 11.09 19.16
CA TRP A 11 -24.42 9.78 19.80
C TRP A 11 -23.10 9.57 20.56
N ASN A 12 -23.18 9.29 21.87
CA ASN A 12 -22.06 8.74 22.62
C ASN A 12 -21.89 7.24 22.29
N ILE A 13 -20.68 6.86 21.88
CA ILE A 13 -20.34 5.55 21.33
C ILE A 13 -19.26 4.78 22.12
N HIS A 14 -18.67 5.38 23.16
CA HIS A 14 -17.62 4.75 23.98
C HIS A 14 -16.45 4.16 23.17
N GLY A 15 -15.94 4.94 22.20
CA GLY A 15 -14.77 4.62 21.39
C GLY A 15 -15.09 4.09 19.98
N ILE A 16 -14.37 4.60 18.99
CA ILE A 16 -14.52 4.20 17.57
C ILE A 16 -13.92 2.83 17.28
N ASN A 17 -12.92 2.40 18.08
CA ASN A 17 -12.14 1.18 17.86
C ASN A 17 -12.28 0.13 18.96
N GLU A 18 -12.84 0.47 20.12
CA GLU A 18 -12.96 -0.45 21.26
C GLU A 18 -14.29 -1.21 21.30
N THR A 19 -14.24 -2.30 22.07
CA THR A 19 -15.08 -3.49 22.00
C THR A 19 -16.30 -3.44 22.91
N THR A 20 -17.26 -2.55 22.64
CA THR A 20 -18.59 -2.53 23.30
C THR A 20 -19.69 -3.00 22.36
N GLY A 21 -19.41 -4.06 21.60
CA GLY A 21 -20.31 -4.62 20.61
C GLY A 21 -19.50 -4.89 19.35
N ASP A 22 -19.77 -5.98 18.68
CA ASP A 22 -18.94 -6.51 17.59
C ASP A 22 -19.06 -5.70 16.28
N SER A 23 -19.33 -4.40 16.40
CA SER A 23 -19.67 -3.48 15.34
C SER A 23 -18.89 -2.20 15.60
N LYS A 24 -17.66 -2.15 15.09
CA LYS A 24 -16.95 -0.88 14.93
C LYS A 24 -17.86 0.08 14.16
N ILE A 25 -17.76 1.39 14.38
CA ILE A 25 -18.38 2.36 13.45
C ILE A 25 -17.87 2.16 12.02
N THR A 26 -16.66 1.63 11.83
CA THR A 26 -16.15 1.22 10.51
C THR A 26 -16.83 -0.02 9.92
N ASN A 27 -17.76 -0.65 10.63
CA ASN A 27 -18.59 -1.73 10.09
C ASN A 27 -19.66 -1.13 9.18
N SER A 28 -19.64 -1.50 7.89
CA SER A 28 -20.56 -0.99 6.87
C SER A 28 -22.04 -1.09 7.26
N GLN A 29 -22.42 -2.07 8.07
CA GLN A 29 -23.81 -2.22 8.51
C GLN A 29 -24.20 -1.25 9.64
N VAL A 30 -23.25 -0.78 10.45
CA VAL A 30 -23.50 0.28 11.44
C VAL A 30 -23.61 1.62 10.73
N VAL A 31 -22.65 1.91 9.84
CA VAL A 31 -22.66 3.13 9.02
C VAL A 31 -23.99 3.27 8.29
N LYS A 32 -24.41 2.22 7.60
CA LYS A 32 -25.66 2.22 6.83
C LYS A 32 -26.92 2.46 7.66
N ASN A 33 -26.97 1.92 8.87
CA ASN A 33 -28.19 1.94 9.67
C ASN A 33 -28.29 3.16 10.60
N TYR A 34 -27.16 3.70 11.07
CA TYR A 34 -27.12 4.69 12.14
C TYR A 34 -26.37 5.98 11.77
N ILE A 35 -25.63 6.01 10.64
CA ILE A 35 -24.88 7.19 10.17
C ILE A 35 -25.44 7.70 8.84
N GLU A 36 -25.50 6.85 7.80
CA GLU A 36 -26.02 7.19 6.46
C GLU A 36 -27.38 7.93 6.42
N PRO A 37 -28.33 7.66 7.33
CA PRO A 37 -29.60 8.38 7.37
C PRO A 37 -29.52 9.87 7.73
N PHE A 38 -28.40 10.34 8.28
CA PHE A 38 -28.23 11.71 8.80
C PHE A 38 -27.31 12.54 7.90
N ASP A 39 -27.53 13.84 7.84
CA ASP A 39 -26.71 14.73 7.01
C ASP A 39 -25.54 15.32 7.79
N ILE A 40 -25.71 15.52 9.09
CA ILE A 40 -24.66 15.90 10.06
C ILE A 40 -24.78 14.97 11.28
N ILE A 41 -23.69 14.37 11.73
CA ILE A 41 -23.66 13.52 12.92
C ILE A 41 -22.43 13.77 13.80
N GLY A 42 -22.69 14.09 15.07
CA GLY A 42 -21.67 14.19 16.12
C GLY A 42 -21.51 12.88 16.88
N LEU A 43 -20.34 12.27 16.80
CA LEU A 43 -19.95 11.12 17.60
C LEU A 43 -19.10 11.59 18.78
N LEU A 44 -19.53 11.19 19.98
CA LEU A 44 -18.92 11.61 21.24
C LEU A 44 -18.14 10.45 21.87
N GLU A 45 -17.17 10.79 22.71
CA GLU A 45 -16.31 9.84 23.40
C GLU A 45 -15.59 8.89 22.43
N THR A 46 -14.97 9.44 21.38
CA THR A 46 -14.51 8.65 20.22
C THR A 46 -13.22 7.84 20.45
N TRP A 47 -12.41 8.17 21.47
CA TRP A 47 -11.17 7.46 21.85
C TRP A 47 -10.22 7.26 20.65
N THR A 48 -9.80 8.36 20.03
CA THR A 48 -9.00 8.37 18.78
C THR A 48 -7.68 9.13 18.92
N ASN A 49 -6.66 8.71 18.16
CA ASN A 49 -5.34 9.34 18.10
C ASN A 49 -5.06 9.83 16.66
N LYS A 50 -4.07 10.71 16.46
CA LYS A 50 -3.63 11.23 15.14
C LYS A 50 -3.39 10.15 14.06
N GLU A 51 -3.16 8.88 14.42
CA GLU A 51 -2.91 7.77 13.50
C GLU A 51 -4.14 6.92 13.10
N SER A 52 -5.34 7.31 13.57
CA SER A 52 -6.59 6.55 13.33
C SER A 52 -7.24 6.92 11.97
N ASN A 53 -7.76 5.92 11.25
CA ASN A 53 -8.41 6.14 9.95
C ASN A 53 -9.87 6.56 10.20
N LEU A 54 -10.19 7.83 9.97
CA LEU A 54 -11.49 8.44 10.28
C LEU A 54 -12.37 8.65 9.03
N SER A 55 -11.94 8.25 7.83
CA SER A 55 -12.74 8.51 6.63
C SER A 55 -13.97 7.60 6.52
N LEU A 56 -15.12 8.21 6.22
CA LEU A 56 -16.38 7.55 5.85
C LEU A 56 -16.74 7.94 4.41
N GLU A 57 -17.30 6.99 3.66
CA GLU A 57 -17.71 7.21 2.27
C GLU A 57 -18.87 8.22 2.20
N ASN A 58 -18.76 9.24 1.34
CA ASN A 58 -19.70 10.36 1.19
C ASN A 58 -19.79 11.37 2.36
N TYR A 59 -18.91 11.26 3.36
CA TYR A 59 -18.83 12.21 4.47
C TYR A 59 -17.45 12.86 4.56
N ASN A 60 -17.47 14.18 4.78
CA ASN A 60 -16.36 14.94 5.34
C ASN A 60 -16.50 14.97 6.87
N TYR A 61 -15.46 15.38 7.59
CA TYR A 61 -15.52 15.44 9.05
C TYR A 61 -14.66 16.55 9.66
N PHE A 62 -15.12 17.05 10.80
CA PHE A 62 -14.35 17.84 11.76
C PHE A 62 -13.99 16.99 12.97
N HIS A 63 -12.83 17.23 13.58
CA HIS A 63 -12.39 16.44 14.72
C HIS A 63 -11.56 17.25 15.72
N SER A 64 -11.55 16.80 16.97
CA SER A 64 -10.70 17.31 18.05
C SER A 64 -10.09 16.12 18.82
N PHE A 65 -8.75 16.07 18.90
CA PHE A 65 -8.03 14.98 19.57
C PHE A 65 -7.50 15.44 20.93
N ARG A 66 -7.66 14.60 21.96
CA ARG A 66 -7.01 14.83 23.24
C ARG A 66 -5.49 14.62 23.16
N LYS A 67 -4.69 15.63 23.55
CA LYS A 67 -3.21 15.55 23.44
C LYS A 67 -2.55 14.57 24.42
N THR A 68 -3.14 14.38 25.60
CA THR A 68 -2.48 13.71 26.74
C THR A 68 -3.06 12.35 27.11
N ASN A 69 -4.27 11.99 26.62
CA ASN A 69 -4.95 10.75 27.01
C ASN A 69 -5.68 10.08 25.83
N ARG A 70 -5.62 8.73 25.78
CA ARG A 70 -6.29 7.91 24.74
C ARG A 70 -7.81 7.78 24.90
N ARG A 71 -8.41 8.42 25.90
CA ARG A 71 -9.84 8.35 26.24
C ARG A 71 -10.46 9.75 26.15
N GLY A 72 -11.48 9.90 25.31
CA GLY A 72 -12.20 11.14 24.99
C GLY A 72 -12.02 11.60 23.54
N GLY A 73 -12.76 12.64 23.13
CA GLY A 73 -12.74 13.25 21.80
C GLY A 73 -14.12 13.32 21.12
N VAL A 74 -14.29 14.32 20.26
CA VAL A 74 -15.51 14.57 19.47
C VAL A 74 -15.18 14.55 17.98
N ILE A 75 -16.05 13.94 17.17
CA ILE A 75 -15.94 13.93 15.72
C ILE A 75 -17.30 14.25 15.12
N VAL A 76 -17.34 15.19 14.18
CA VAL A 76 -18.57 15.59 13.48
C VAL A 76 -18.44 15.21 12.02
N TYR A 77 -19.23 14.24 11.55
CA TYR A 77 -19.32 13.89 10.14
C TYR A 77 -20.44 14.67 9.48
N PHE A 78 -20.23 15.09 8.23
CA PHE A 78 -21.26 15.74 7.42
C PHE A 78 -21.15 15.33 5.95
N LYS A 79 -22.27 15.24 5.24
CA LYS A 79 -22.25 14.80 3.84
C LYS A 79 -21.50 15.78 2.94
N ASN A 80 -20.80 15.26 1.93
CA ASN A 80 -19.93 16.04 1.05
C ASN A 80 -20.62 17.26 0.40
N TYR A 81 -21.92 17.14 0.07
CA TYR A 81 -22.67 18.24 -0.53
C TYR A 81 -22.87 19.45 0.39
N LEU A 82 -22.68 19.28 1.71
CA LEU A 82 -22.77 20.37 2.70
C LEU A 82 -21.44 21.10 2.91
N SER A 83 -20.34 20.65 2.29
CA SER A 83 -19.00 21.14 2.62
C SER A 83 -18.77 22.63 2.37
N ALA A 84 -19.49 23.23 1.42
CA ALA A 84 -19.38 24.66 1.14
C ALA A 84 -20.16 25.53 2.16
N GLY A 85 -21.17 24.96 2.82
CA GLY A 85 -22.03 25.66 3.77
C GLY A 85 -21.60 25.54 5.23
N LEU A 86 -20.63 24.67 5.54
CA LEU A 86 -20.21 24.36 6.90
C LEU A 86 -18.78 24.84 7.17
N GLU A 87 -18.56 25.39 8.37
CA GLU A 87 -17.25 25.86 8.81
C GLU A 87 -17.00 25.51 10.28
N GLN A 88 -15.83 24.94 10.60
CA GLN A 88 -15.48 24.63 11.99
C GLN A 88 -14.95 25.87 12.70
N ILE A 89 -15.49 26.14 13.89
CA ILE A 89 -15.01 27.19 14.79
C ILE A 89 -14.13 26.55 15.87
N LYS A 90 -13.01 27.19 16.19
CA LYS A 90 -12.09 26.72 17.22
C LYS A 90 -12.73 26.92 18.60
N SER A 91 -12.77 25.84 19.39
CA SER A 91 -13.10 25.88 20.82
C SER A 91 -11.83 25.92 21.67
N GLN A 92 -11.94 26.46 22.88
CA GLN A 92 -10.93 26.38 23.92
C GLN A 92 -10.79 24.95 24.49
N SER A 93 -11.83 24.12 24.36
CA SER A 93 -11.85 22.73 24.83
C SER A 93 -11.68 21.73 23.70
N GLU A 94 -10.90 20.67 23.96
CA GLU A 94 -10.78 19.54 23.03
C GLU A 94 -12.06 18.66 23.00
N ASP A 95 -13.02 18.91 23.90
CA ASP A 95 -14.27 18.17 24.03
C ASP A 95 -15.50 18.88 23.43
N ILE A 96 -15.28 20.01 22.75
CA ILE A 96 -16.31 20.78 22.07
C ILE A 96 -15.89 21.00 20.61
N ILE A 97 -16.80 20.74 19.67
CA ILE A 97 -16.66 21.17 18.28
C ILE A 97 -17.83 22.07 17.93
N TRP A 98 -17.52 23.31 17.56
CA TRP A 98 -18.48 24.24 16.98
C TRP A 98 -18.47 24.16 15.46
N VAL A 99 -19.65 24.05 14.87
CA VAL A 99 -19.86 24.05 13.42
C VAL A 99 -20.83 25.17 13.05
N LYS A 100 -20.35 26.11 12.25
CA LYS A 100 -21.13 27.21 11.68
C LYS A 100 -21.83 26.78 10.39
N LEU A 101 -23.15 26.94 10.35
CA LEU A 101 -23.98 26.82 9.16
C LEU A 101 -24.17 28.22 8.57
N LYS A 102 -23.64 28.45 7.37
CA LYS A 102 -23.62 29.77 6.71
C LYS A 102 -25.01 30.16 6.21
N LYS A 103 -25.47 31.36 6.59
CA LYS A 103 -26.74 31.94 6.16
C LYS A 103 -26.87 32.05 4.64
N SER A 104 -25.77 32.35 3.95
CA SER A 104 -25.71 32.43 2.48
C SER A 104 -25.93 31.09 1.78
N PHE A 105 -25.70 29.97 2.46
CA PHE A 105 -25.86 28.63 1.89
C PHE A 105 -27.22 28.02 2.22
N PHE A 106 -27.71 28.23 3.45
CA PHE A 106 -28.95 27.63 3.97
C PHE A 106 -30.19 28.57 3.90
N ASN A 107 -30.04 29.77 3.31
CA ASN A 107 -31.10 30.77 3.15
C ASN A 107 -31.90 31.02 4.44
N ILE A 108 -31.16 31.25 5.52
CA ILE A 108 -31.66 31.52 6.87
C ILE A 108 -31.30 32.95 7.25
N SER A 109 -32.03 33.55 8.20
CA SER A 109 -31.84 34.95 8.61
C SER A 109 -30.47 35.21 9.24
N ASN A 110 -30.04 34.30 10.11
CA ASN A 110 -28.77 34.36 10.82
C ASN A 110 -27.94 33.10 10.57
N ASP A 111 -26.62 33.20 10.76
CA ASP A 111 -25.78 32.00 10.81
C ASP A 111 -26.20 31.14 12.02
N ILE A 112 -26.16 29.81 11.88
CA ILE A 112 -26.45 28.89 13.00
C ILE A 112 -25.15 28.24 13.49
N TYR A 113 -24.91 28.29 14.79
CA TYR A 113 -23.74 27.75 15.46
C TYR A 113 -24.12 26.47 16.20
N VAL A 114 -23.67 25.33 15.69
CA VAL A 114 -23.98 24.01 16.26
C VAL A 114 -22.79 23.48 17.07
N ALA A 115 -22.94 23.38 18.39
CA ALA A 115 -21.97 22.76 19.28
C ALA A 115 -22.21 21.26 19.42
N PHE A 116 -21.14 20.49 19.34
CA PHE A 116 -21.09 19.07 19.69
C PHE A 116 -20.21 18.90 20.93
N VAL A 117 -20.81 18.53 22.06
CA VAL A 117 -20.18 18.64 23.38
C VAL A 117 -20.10 17.29 24.10
N TYR A 118 -18.97 17.02 24.74
CA TYR A 118 -18.78 15.90 25.66
C TYR A 118 -18.23 16.37 27.01
N CYS A 119 -19.07 16.40 28.05
CA CYS A 119 -18.61 16.71 29.40
C CYS A 119 -18.16 15.45 30.12
N LEU A 120 -17.05 15.51 30.87
CA LEU A 120 -16.61 14.39 31.70
C LEU A 120 -17.55 14.21 32.91
N PRO A 121 -17.94 12.96 33.26
CA PRO A 121 -18.75 12.75 34.45
C PRO A 121 -17.98 13.11 35.72
N ILE A 122 -18.66 13.68 36.71
CA ILE A 122 -18.09 14.14 38.00
C ILE A 122 -17.34 13.01 38.73
N SER A 123 -17.81 11.77 38.60
CA SER A 123 -17.19 10.59 39.20
C SER A 123 -15.89 10.15 38.53
N SER A 124 -15.46 10.80 37.45
CA SER A 124 -14.23 10.48 36.75
C SER A 124 -13.02 10.99 37.53
N ASN A 125 -11.98 10.17 37.68
CA ASN A 125 -10.70 10.59 38.26
C ASN A 125 -10.00 11.72 37.47
N LEU A 126 -10.48 11.99 36.25
CA LEU A 126 -9.99 13.08 35.40
C LEU A 126 -10.79 14.38 35.54
N TYR A 127 -11.96 14.34 36.20
CA TYR A 127 -12.76 15.52 36.46
C TYR A 127 -12.09 16.35 37.56
N LYS A 128 -11.84 17.63 37.27
CA LYS A 128 -11.24 18.58 38.21
C LYS A 128 -12.19 19.77 38.39
N PRO A 129 -12.97 19.83 39.49
CA PRO A 129 -13.88 20.93 39.74
C PRO A 129 -13.12 22.27 39.80
N ASP A 130 -13.75 23.33 39.29
CA ASP A 130 -13.25 24.72 39.31
C ASP A 130 -11.86 24.94 38.70
N SER A 131 -11.45 24.04 37.80
CA SER A 131 -10.25 24.23 36.98
C SER A 131 -10.60 24.95 35.68
N LYS A 132 -9.63 25.65 35.08
CA LYS A 132 -9.71 26.23 33.72
C LYS A 132 -9.99 25.22 32.59
N TYR A 133 -10.29 23.96 32.92
CA TYR A 133 -10.56 22.85 32.03
C TYR A 133 -11.95 22.22 32.29
N ASP A 134 -12.81 22.86 33.10
CA ASP A 134 -14.21 22.42 33.23
C ASP A 134 -14.99 22.73 31.94
N THR A 135 -15.38 21.67 31.22
CA THR A 135 -16.05 21.78 29.92
C THR A 135 -17.37 22.55 29.99
N ILE A 136 -18.10 22.50 31.13
CA ILE A 136 -19.37 23.22 31.26
C ILE A 136 -19.15 24.74 31.33
N GLU A 137 -18.08 25.19 31.98
CA GLU A 137 -17.75 26.61 32.15
C GLU A 137 -17.19 27.18 30.84
N ILE A 138 -16.34 26.40 30.15
CA ILE A 138 -15.90 26.75 28.79
C ILE A 138 -17.10 26.86 27.85
N LEU A 139 -18.05 25.92 27.94
CA LEU A 139 -19.28 25.99 27.15
C LEU A 139 -20.09 27.26 27.49
N ARG A 140 -20.18 27.67 28.76
CA ARG A 140 -20.85 28.91 29.17
C ARG A 140 -20.25 30.14 28.51
N GLU A 141 -18.92 30.29 28.53
CA GLU A 141 -18.22 31.40 27.89
C GLU A 141 -18.41 31.40 26.36
N GLU A 142 -18.25 30.23 25.72
CA GLU A 142 -18.39 30.11 24.26
C GLU A 142 -19.83 30.29 23.77
N VAL A 143 -20.82 29.91 24.59
CA VAL A 143 -22.24 30.19 24.30
C VAL A 143 -22.48 31.69 24.29
N LEU A 144 -22.02 32.43 25.32
CA LEU A 144 -22.17 33.88 25.37
C LEU A 144 -21.54 34.56 24.14
N GLU A 145 -20.34 34.14 23.73
CA GLU A 145 -19.67 34.70 22.56
C GLU A 145 -20.43 34.42 21.26
N ASN A 146 -20.87 33.17 21.03
CA ASN A 146 -21.51 32.79 19.78
C ASN A 146 -22.97 33.26 19.69
N ASN A 147 -23.67 33.43 20.82
CA ASN A 147 -25.07 33.88 20.85
C ASN A 147 -25.19 35.33 20.36
N SER A 148 -24.12 36.12 20.52
CA SER A 148 -24.02 37.48 19.97
C SER A 148 -23.87 37.51 18.44
N LYS A 149 -23.49 36.40 17.80
CA LYS A 149 -23.15 36.31 16.37
C LYS A 149 -24.24 35.64 15.52
N GLY A 150 -25.11 34.83 16.12
CA GLY A 150 -26.16 34.10 15.42
C GLY A 150 -26.93 33.14 16.34
N ASP A 151 -27.77 32.28 15.76
CA ASP A 151 -28.57 31.33 16.52
C ASP A 151 -27.73 30.11 16.93
N ILE A 152 -28.00 29.52 18.10
CA ILE A 152 -27.22 28.41 18.68
C ILE A 152 -28.03 27.12 18.73
N ILE A 153 -27.36 26.00 18.47
CA ILE A 153 -27.82 24.66 18.84
C ILE A 153 -26.70 23.91 19.57
N ILE A 154 -26.96 23.39 20.76
CA ILE A 154 -26.01 22.57 21.53
C ILE A 154 -26.50 21.13 21.52
N ASN A 155 -25.64 20.20 21.13
CA ASN A 155 -25.93 18.77 21.17
C ASN A 155 -24.80 18.01 21.84
N GLY A 156 -25.09 17.16 22.81
CA GLY A 156 -24.01 16.53 23.54
C GLY A 156 -24.42 15.55 24.61
N ASP A 157 -23.44 14.79 25.08
CA ASP A 157 -23.46 14.10 26.35
C ASP A 157 -22.86 15.07 27.37
N LEU A 158 -23.75 15.80 28.04
CA LEU A 158 -23.36 16.84 28.99
C LEU A 158 -23.13 16.25 30.38
N ASN A 159 -23.45 14.97 30.62
CA ASN A 159 -23.35 14.34 31.94
C ASN A 159 -23.99 15.17 33.08
N CYS A 160 -25.04 15.94 32.73
CA CYS A 160 -25.80 16.81 33.63
C CYS A 160 -27.21 16.24 33.85
N ARG A 161 -27.79 16.39 35.04
CA ARG A 161 -29.17 15.97 35.29
C ARG A 161 -30.01 17.16 35.70
N THR A 162 -31.01 17.49 34.89
CA THR A 162 -31.79 18.73 35.01
C THR A 162 -33.20 18.51 35.58
N ALA A 163 -33.55 17.27 35.95
CA ALA A 163 -34.92 16.86 36.26
C ALA A 163 -35.94 17.36 35.20
N ASP A 164 -37.10 17.82 35.63
CA ASP A 164 -38.11 18.58 34.86
C ASP A 164 -38.05 20.09 35.16
N CYS A 165 -36.98 20.58 35.80
CA CYS A 165 -36.83 21.99 36.13
C CYS A 165 -36.81 22.90 34.89
N THR A 166 -37.30 24.13 35.07
CA THR A 166 -37.40 25.15 34.03
C THR A 166 -36.05 25.68 33.60
N ASP A 167 -35.91 25.86 32.29
CA ASP A 167 -34.76 26.41 31.56
C ASP A 167 -35.04 27.83 31.03
N PHE A 168 -36.12 28.45 31.50
CA PHE A 168 -36.54 29.83 31.26
C PHE A 168 -36.93 30.50 32.59
N ILE A 169 -37.09 31.82 32.59
CA ILE A 169 -37.46 32.57 33.79
C ILE A 169 -38.99 32.62 33.89
N GLU A 170 -39.58 32.09 34.97
CA GLU A 170 -41.04 31.93 35.09
C GLU A 170 -41.79 33.22 35.46
N ASN A 171 -41.15 34.13 36.20
CA ASN A 171 -41.79 35.31 36.78
C ASN A 171 -40.99 36.58 36.45
N ASP A 172 -41.19 37.11 35.25
CA ASP A 172 -40.64 38.40 34.81
C ASP A 172 -41.51 39.61 35.25
N LYS A 173 -42.47 39.40 36.17
CA LYS A 173 -43.37 40.45 36.65
C LYS A 173 -42.69 41.37 37.67
N ILE A 174 -42.18 42.49 37.16
CA ILE A 174 -41.98 43.83 37.74
C ILE A 174 -42.17 43.94 39.27
N SER A 175 -41.09 44.28 39.98
CA SER A 175 -41.16 45.11 41.19
C SER A 175 -41.41 46.57 40.77
N PRO A 176 -42.31 47.33 41.43
CA PRO A 176 -42.65 48.71 41.07
C PRO A 176 -41.47 49.71 41.13
N HIS A 177 -40.27 49.26 41.50
CA HIS A 177 -39.05 50.07 41.60
C HIS A 177 -38.03 49.85 40.47
N PHE A 178 -38.30 49.01 39.48
CA PHE A 178 -37.40 48.79 38.34
C PHE A 178 -38.15 48.83 37.00
N GLN A 179 -37.82 49.82 36.16
CA GLN A 179 -38.16 49.81 34.74
C GLN A 179 -37.17 48.88 34.01
N LEU A 180 -37.70 47.87 33.33
CA LEU A 180 -36.93 47.03 32.41
C LEU A 180 -36.62 47.85 31.14
N TYR A 181 -35.51 47.55 30.47
CA TYR A 181 -35.13 48.20 29.21
C TYR A 181 -36.22 48.04 28.13
N ASP A 182 -36.37 49.02 27.24
CA ASP A 182 -37.42 49.06 26.20
C ASP A 182 -37.47 47.82 25.27
N ASN A 183 -36.40 47.03 25.22
CA ASN A 183 -36.29 45.82 24.39
C ASN A 183 -36.44 44.50 25.18
N TYR A 184 -36.88 44.56 26.44
CA TYR A 184 -37.07 43.36 27.26
C TYR A 184 -38.31 42.58 26.82
N MET A 185 -38.12 41.35 26.34
CA MET A 185 -39.19 40.40 26.07
C MET A 185 -39.20 39.33 27.16
N ALA A 186 -40.34 39.19 27.85
CA ALA A 186 -40.53 38.13 28.83
C ALA A 186 -40.58 36.75 28.15
N ASP A 187 -39.98 35.74 28.78
CA ASP A 187 -39.91 34.38 28.25
C ASP A 187 -41.33 33.75 28.20
N ASN A 188 -41.83 33.39 27.01
CA ASN A 188 -43.11 32.67 26.83
C ASN A 188 -42.90 31.23 26.33
N ALA A 189 -42.12 30.44 27.08
CA ALA A 189 -41.73 29.09 26.71
C ALA A 189 -42.62 28.01 27.33
N LYS A 190 -42.91 26.94 26.58
CA LYS A 190 -43.64 25.77 27.11
C LYS A 190 -42.77 24.96 28.07
N TYR A 191 -43.38 24.44 29.14
CA TYR A 191 -42.75 23.45 30.01
C TYR A 191 -42.35 22.19 29.22
N ARG A 192 -41.24 21.56 29.62
CA ARG A 192 -40.78 20.27 29.10
C ARG A 192 -41.09 19.16 30.08
N ASN A 193 -41.31 17.96 29.58
CA ASN A 193 -41.39 16.76 30.42
C ASN A 193 -40.01 16.10 30.59
N SER A 194 -39.79 15.40 31.70
CA SER A 194 -38.61 14.55 31.88
C SER A 194 -38.96 13.34 32.74
N LYS A 195 -38.59 12.14 32.29
CA LYS A 195 -38.68 10.94 33.13
C LYS A 195 -37.55 10.85 34.17
N ASP A 196 -36.48 11.62 33.99
CA ASP A 196 -35.46 11.77 35.02
C ASP A 196 -35.92 12.82 36.03
N THR A 197 -36.08 12.40 37.28
CA THR A 197 -36.52 13.27 38.39
C THR A 197 -35.37 13.76 39.26
N LYS A 198 -34.12 13.40 38.92
CA LYS A 198 -32.94 13.80 39.70
C LYS A 198 -32.31 15.04 39.10
N ILE A 199 -31.89 15.95 39.97
CA ILE A 199 -31.09 17.13 39.64
C ILE A 199 -29.71 17.01 40.28
N ASP A 200 -28.66 17.43 39.56
CA ASP A 200 -27.31 17.55 40.09
C ASP A 200 -26.74 18.97 39.88
N THR A 201 -25.59 19.25 40.50
CA THR A 201 -24.96 20.58 40.49
C THR A 201 -24.64 21.06 39.08
N GLN A 202 -24.23 20.15 38.20
CA GLN A 202 -23.94 20.42 36.79
C GLN A 202 -25.23 20.70 35.99
N GLY A 203 -26.32 20.00 36.31
CA GLY A 203 -27.66 20.29 35.80
C GLY A 203 -28.14 21.68 36.16
N THR A 204 -27.92 22.15 37.39
CA THR A 204 -28.26 23.53 37.79
C THR A 204 -27.48 24.55 36.97
N LYS A 205 -26.17 24.36 36.78
CA LYS A 205 -25.34 25.22 35.92
C LYS A 205 -25.83 25.25 34.48
N LEU A 206 -26.20 24.10 33.91
CA LEU A 206 -26.75 24.03 32.55
C LEU A 206 -28.07 24.79 32.42
N LEU A 207 -28.95 24.69 33.42
CA LEU A 207 -30.20 25.45 33.46
C LEU A 207 -29.96 26.97 33.54
N GLU A 208 -28.96 27.41 34.31
CA GLU A 208 -28.55 28.82 34.34
C GLU A 208 -28.03 29.30 32.98
N ILE A 209 -27.18 28.52 32.30
CA ILE A 209 -26.71 28.83 30.94
C ILE A 209 -27.90 29.01 30.00
N CYS A 210 -28.91 28.13 30.10
CA CYS A 210 -30.11 28.21 29.28
C CYS A 210 -30.94 29.48 29.55
N LYS A 211 -31.18 29.79 30.83
CA LYS A 211 -31.95 30.97 31.26
C LYS A 211 -31.29 32.28 30.82
N ILE A 212 -29.98 32.42 31.02
CA ILE A 212 -29.24 33.64 30.71
C ILE A 212 -29.19 33.92 29.20
N ASN A 213 -29.16 32.87 28.37
CA ASN A 213 -28.93 32.98 26.92
C ASN A 213 -30.19 32.75 26.08
N SER A 214 -31.37 32.67 26.70
CA SER A 214 -32.65 32.34 26.04
C SER A 214 -32.57 31.05 25.21
N LEU A 215 -31.86 30.05 25.72
CA LEU A 215 -31.77 28.70 25.12
C LEU A 215 -32.79 27.78 25.77
N ARG A 216 -33.31 26.84 24.98
CA ARG A 216 -34.36 25.90 25.42
C ARG A 216 -33.95 24.46 25.11
N ILE A 217 -34.09 23.59 26.10
CA ILE A 217 -33.92 22.15 25.98
C ILE A 217 -35.05 21.56 25.13
N LEU A 218 -34.70 20.81 24.09
CA LEU A 218 -35.66 20.16 23.17
C LEU A 218 -36.21 18.85 23.73
N ASN A 219 -35.41 18.13 24.52
CA ASN A 219 -35.82 16.90 25.21
C ASN A 219 -37.09 17.15 26.02
N GLY A 220 -38.14 16.34 25.81
CA GLY A 220 -39.41 16.55 26.50
C GLY A 220 -40.30 17.68 26.02
N ARG A 221 -39.90 18.47 25.01
CA ARG A 221 -40.58 19.71 24.59
C ARG A 221 -41.18 19.66 23.19
N THR A 222 -40.45 19.14 22.21
CA THR A 222 -40.88 19.10 20.80
C THR A 222 -41.48 17.75 20.40
N GLY A 223 -42.18 17.69 19.26
CA GLY A 223 -42.76 16.45 18.73
C GLY A 223 -41.70 15.36 18.53
N GLY A 224 -42.00 14.12 18.93
CA GLY A 224 -41.10 12.96 18.85
C GLY A 224 -40.52 12.49 20.19
N ASP A 225 -40.45 13.36 21.21
CA ASP A 225 -40.03 13.04 22.58
C ASP A 225 -40.87 13.79 23.63
N SER A 226 -42.19 13.89 23.43
CA SER A 226 -43.07 14.68 24.32
C SER A 226 -43.09 14.22 25.78
N PHE A 227 -42.60 13.01 26.09
CA PHE A 227 -42.57 12.46 27.45
C PHE A 227 -41.20 12.59 28.14
N GLY A 228 -40.16 13.06 27.44
CA GLY A 228 -38.80 13.18 27.99
C GLY A 228 -38.18 11.83 28.35
N GLU A 229 -37.96 10.98 27.33
CA GLU A 229 -37.41 9.64 27.52
C GLU A 229 -35.97 9.66 28.08
N PHE A 230 -35.58 8.58 28.79
CA PHE A 230 -34.21 8.41 29.25
C PHE A 230 -33.25 8.29 28.07
N THR A 231 -32.10 8.95 28.17
CA THR A 231 -31.09 8.96 27.10
C THR A 231 -29.94 7.99 27.36
N SER A 232 -29.70 7.59 28.62
CA SER A 232 -28.65 6.63 28.99
C SER A 232 -29.12 5.53 29.95
N TYR A 233 -28.56 4.31 29.78
CA TYR A 233 -28.92 3.09 30.52
C TYR A 233 -27.66 2.30 30.97
N HIS A 234 -27.27 2.44 32.23
CA HIS A 234 -26.14 1.71 32.80
C HIS A 234 -26.59 0.51 33.65
N TYR A 235 -25.67 -0.21 34.31
CA TYR A 235 -26.03 -1.27 35.25
C TYR A 235 -26.71 -0.70 36.52
N ASN A 236 -26.24 0.46 36.97
CA ASN A 236 -26.62 1.08 38.24
C ASN A 236 -27.84 2.02 38.14
N GLY A 237 -28.31 2.36 36.94
CA GLY A 237 -29.45 3.24 36.76
C GLY A 237 -29.61 3.73 35.32
N ARG A 238 -30.60 4.60 35.13
CA ARG A 238 -30.91 5.30 33.89
C ARG A 238 -31.02 6.81 34.17
N SER A 239 -30.70 7.63 33.18
CA SER A 239 -30.65 9.08 33.32
C SER A 239 -30.92 9.79 31.99
N VAL A 240 -31.27 11.07 32.09
CA VAL A 240 -31.26 12.01 30.96
C VAL A 240 -30.01 12.86 31.14
N VAL A 241 -29.00 12.59 30.30
CA VAL A 241 -27.68 13.25 30.34
C VAL A 241 -27.23 13.73 28.96
N ASP A 242 -27.87 13.22 27.92
CA ASP A 242 -27.66 13.63 26.54
C ASP A 242 -28.76 14.65 26.17
N TYR A 243 -28.38 15.84 25.72
CA TYR A 243 -29.31 16.93 25.44
C TYR A 243 -29.14 17.49 24.03
N SER A 244 -30.26 17.94 23.47
CA SER A 244 -30.30 18.90 22.37
C SER A 244 -30.95 20.19 22.87
N ILE A 245 -30.27 21.31 22.75
CA ILE A 245 -30.68 22.62 23.27
C ILE A 245 -30.59 23.62 22.12
N ALA A 246 -31.56 24.52 21.98
CA ALA A 246 -31.60 25.46 20.86
C ALA A 246 -32.10 26.84 21.26
N SER A 247 -31.66 27.89 20.56
CA SER A 247 -32.20 29.25 20.69
C SER A 247 -33.68 29.28 20.31
N GLU A 248 -34.47 30.12 20.97
CA GLU A 248 -35.92 30.19 20.73
C GLU A 248 -36.29 30.44 19.26
N ASN A 249 -35.52 31.29 18.58
CA ASN A 249 -35.69 31.59 17.16
C ASN A 249 -35.59 30.37 16.23
N ILE A 250 -34.73 29.39 16.55
CA ILE A 250 -34.50 28.24 15.68
C ILE A 250 -35.42 27.05 16.01
N ILE A 251 -36.02 27.01 17.20
CA ILE A 251 -36.94 25.93 17.61
C ILE A 251 -38.12 25.80 16.64
N LYS A 252 -38.63 26.91 16.11
CA LYS A 252 -39.72 26.90 15.09
C LYS A 252 -39.32 26.20 13.77
N HIS A 253 -38.01 26.08 13.50
CA HIS A 253 -37.46 25.39 12.34
C HIS A 253 -37.13 23.91 12.63
N ILE A 254 -37.35 23.44 13.86
CA ILE A 254 -37.13 22.06 14.30
C ILE A 254 -38.49 21.40 14.57
N PRO A 255 -39.15 20.82 13.54
CA PRO A 255 -40.49 20.26 13.70
C PRO A 255 -40.52 19.05 14.63
N ASN A 256 -39.45 18.24 14.66
CA ASN A 256 -39.37 17.03 15.47
C ASN A 256 -37.96 16.79 16.03
N PHE A 257 -37.91 16.34 17.30
CA PHE A 257 -36.73 15.81 17.99
C PHE A 257 -37.07 14.42 18.53
N CYS A 258 -36.15 13.47 18.38
CA CYS A 258 -36.37 12.08 18.70
C CYS A 258 -35.20 11.49 19.51
N VAL A 259 -35.56 10.72 20.55
CA VAL A 259 -34.64 9.81 21.25
C VAL A 259 -34.80 8.41 20.66
N ASN A 260 -33.77 7.88 20.00
CA ASN A 260 -33.82 6.52 19.47
C ASN A 260 -33.83 5.46 20.58
N LYS A 261 -34.32 4.27 20.26
CA LYS A 261 -34.23 3.13 21.19
C LYS A 261 -32.77 2.72 21.41
N LEU A 262 -32.46 2.37 22.66
CA LEU A 262 -31.19 1.76 23.06
C LEU A 262 -30.85 0.57 22.17
N THR A 263 -29.59 0.49 21.79
CA THR A 263 -29.06 -0.60 20.97
C THR A 263 -27.99 -1.36 21.74
N ALA A 264 -27.62 -2.54 21.24
CA ALA A 264 -26.48 -3.27 21.82
C ALA A 264 -25.11 -2.61 21.55
N LEU A 265 -25.07 -1.45 20.87
CA LEU A 265 -23.87 -0.76 20.42
C LEU A 265 -23.36 0.28 21.43
N SER A 266 -24.26 0.88 22.19
CA SER A 266 -23.95 1.88 23.21
C SER A 266 -24.95 1.75 24.37
N ASP A 267 -24.54 2.11 25.57
CA ASP A 267 -25.43 2.35 26.70
C ASP A 267 -26.16 3.71 26.60
N HIS A 268 -25.77 4.56 25.66
CA HIS A 268 -26.46 5.80 25.31
C HIS A 268 -27.34 5.63 24.06
N CYS A 269 -28.46 6.35 24.07
CA CYS A 269 -29.39 6.46 22.96
C CYS A 269 -28.90 7.52 21.96
N GLN A 270 -29.17 7.29 20.68
CA GLN A 270 -28.87 8.28 19.64
C GLN A 270 -29.96 9.35 19.63
N LEU A 271 -29.57 10.61 19.71
CA LEU A 271 -30.46 11.76 19.58
C LEU A 271 -30.43 12.26 18.13
N TRP A 272 -31.57 12.74 17.63
CA TRP A 272 -31.62 13.40 16.33
C TRP A 272 -32.83 14.31 16.16
N PHE A 273 -32.71 15.29 15.28
CA PHE A 273 -33.80 16.18 14.90
C PHE A 273 -33.68 16.58 13.43
N ILE A 274 -34.78 17.12 12.88
CA ILE A 274 -34.81 17.69 11.53
C ILE A 274 -34.73 19.20 11.65
N LEU A 275 -33.91 19.84 10.83
CA LEU A 275 -33.83 21.28 10.69
C LEU A 275 -34.33 21.67 9.28
N ASN A 276 -35.39 22.47 9.23
CA ASN A 276 -36.00 22.92 7.97
C ASN A 276 -35.27 24.17 7.44
N VAL A 277 -34.54 24.03 6.33
CA VAL A 277 -33.76 25.12 5.70
C VAL A 277 -33.87 25.08 4.17
N ASN A 278 -33.48 26.16 3.48
CA ASN A 278 -33.59 26.25 2.02
C ASN A 278 -32.21 26.43 1.37
N PHE A 279 -31.77 25.53 0.51
CA PHE A 279 -30.47 25.70 -0.15
C PHE A 279 -30.53 26.73 -1.28
N ILE A 280 -29.50 27.57 -1.36
CA ILE A 280 -29.26 28.42 -2.53
C ILE A 280 -28.20 27.73 -3.38
N TYR A 281 -28.56 26.89 -4.38
CA TYR A 281 -27.79 26.62 -5.63
C TYR A 281 -28.35 25.45 -6.47
N SER A 282 -28.15 25.56 -7.80
CA SER A 282 -28.72 24.76 -8.90
C SER A 282 -27.89 23.59 -9.44
N ASN A 283 -26.79 23.16 -8.81
CA ASN A 283 -25.86 22.15 -9.37
C ASN A 283 -25.81 20.79 -8.63
N VAL A 284 -26.82 20.44 -7.83
CA VAL A 284 -26.84 19.15 -7.09
C VAL A 284 -27.38 17.99 -7.96
N SER A 285 -28.03 18.28 -9.07
CA SER A 285 -28.58 17.30 -10.03
C SER A 285 -27.50 16.68 -10.94
N GLU A 286 -26.43 17.39 -11.28
CA GLU A 286 -25.35 16.88 -12.16
C GLU A 286 -24.43 15.86 -11.47
N LEU A 287 -24.35 15.87 -10.14
CA LEU A 287 -23.52 14.92 -9.37
C LEU A 287 -24.16 13.53 -9.21
N LYS A 288 -25.42 13.33 -9.62
CA LYS A 288 -26.14 12.06 -9.46
C LYS A 288 -26.11 11.16 -10.69
N HIS A 289 -25.68 11.64 -11.86
CA HIS A 289 -25.87 10.92 -13.13
C HIS A 289 -24.62 10.50 -13.92
N SER A 290 -23.41 10.59 -13.36
CA SER A 290 -22.18 10.16 -14.05
C SER A 290 -21.51 8.94 -13.41
N GLU A 291 -22.23 7.84 -13.18
CA GLU A 291 -21.62 6.55 -12.82
C GLU A 291 -22.31 5.37 -13.50
N GLU A 292 -22.30 5.34 -14.83
CA GLU A 292 -22.46 4.08 -15.57
C GLU A 292 -21.09 3.57 -16.03
N PHE A 293 -20.40 2.87 -15.14
CA PHE A 293 -19.26 2.04 -15.51
C PHE A 293 -19.76 0.69 -16.03
N GLN A 294 -19.93 0.54 -17.34
CA GLN A 294 -20.16 -0.77 -17.95
C GLN A 294 -18.86 -1.34 -18.53
N CYS A 295 -18.37 -2.42 -17.91
CA CYS A 295 -17.92 -3.65 -18.59
C CYS A 295 -17.55 -4.69 -17.51
N GLU A 296 -18.29 -5.80 -17.45
CA GLU A 296 -17.98 -6.91 -16.53
C GLU A 296 -16.81 -7.75 -17.07
N VAL A 297 -15.64 -7.63 -16.46
CA VAL A 297 -14.51 -8.55 -16.74
C VAL A 297 -14.88 -9.95 -16.21
N LYS A 298 -15.15 -10.91 -17.12
CA LYS A 298 -15.42 -12.31 -16.78
C LYS A 298 -14.17 -12.95 -16.15
N LYS A 299 -14.28 -13.44 -14.91
CA LYS A 299 -13.19 -14.12 -14.21
C LYS A 299 -13.57 -15.59 -13.93
N TYR A 300 -12.68 -16.51 -14.28
CA TYR A 300 -12.87 -17.94 -14.05
C TYR A 300 -12.17 -18.44 -12.78
N TYR A 301 -12.75 -19.42 -12.09
CA TYR A 301 -12.12 -20.07 -10.93
C TYR A 301 -11.23 -21.24 -11.37
N TRP A 302 -10.03 -21.34 -10.81
CA TRP A 302 -9.08 -22.41 -11.09
C TRP A 302 -8.96 -23.38 -9.91
N SER A 303 -9.28 -24.66 -10.14
CA SER A 303 -9.02 -25.77 -9.20
C SER A 303 -8.24 -26.89 -9.90
N ASN A 304 -7.78 -27.91 -9.16
CA ASN A 304 -7.14 -29.08 -9.80
C ASN A 304 -8.13 -29.81 -10.73
N LEU A 305 -9.38 -29.97 -10.30
CA LEU A 305 -10.47 -30.57 -11.09
C LEU A 305 -10.80 -29.75 -12.35
N SER A 306 -10.64 -28.42 -12.30
CA SER A 306 -10.86 -27.52 -13.43
C SER A 306 -9.97 -27.84 -14.63
N LYS A 307 -8.72 -28.27 -14.40
CA LYS A 307 -7.77 -28.57 -15.46
C LYS A 307 -8.18 -29.82 -16.25
N GLU A 308 -8.57 -30.88 -15.54
CA GLU A 308 -9.03 -32.13 -16.17
C GLU A 308 -10.31 -31.91 -16.95
N ASN A 309 -11.29 -31.21 -16.37
CA ASN A 309 -12.54 -30.87 -17.06
C ASN A 309 -12.33 -30.00 -18.31
N LEU A 310 -11.34 -29.11 -18.30
CA LEU A 310 -10.96 -28.33 -19.49
C LEU A 310 -10.40 -29.23 -20.59
N ILE A 311 -9.48 -30.13 -20.23
CA ILE A 311 -8.86 -31.07 -21.18
C ILE A 311 -9.94 -31.99 -21.77
N THR A 312 -10.78 -32.59 -20.94
CA THR A 312 -11.85 -33.49 -21.39
C THR A 312 -12.83 -32.79 -22.30
N ASN A 313 -13.35 -31.62 -21.93
CA ASN A 313 -14.30 -30.89 -22.78
C ASN A 313 -13.66 -30.41 -24.09
N SER A 314 -12.37 -30.02 -24.07
CA SER A 314 -11.65 -29.60 -25.28
C SER A 314 -11.53 -30.70 -26.33
N ARG A 315 -11.63 -31.98 -25.92
CA ARG A 315 -11.62 -33.16 -26.79
C ARG A 315 -13.00 -33.56 -27.31
N SER A 316 -14.06 -32.80 -27.00
CA SER A 316 -15.35 -33.05 -27.64
C SER A 316 -15.26 -32.82 -29.16
N ALA A 317 -15.95 -33.66 -29.94
CA ALA A 317 -15.91 -33.62 -31.40
C ALA A 317 -16.20 -32.22 -31.99
N ILE A 318 -17.05 -31.43 -31.32
CA ILE A 318 -17.38 -30.05 -31.70
C ILE A 318 -16.15 -29.14 -31.62
N PHE A 319 -15.43 -29.13 -30.50
CA PHE A 319 -14.27 -28.26 -30.32
C PHE A 319 -13.08 -28.75 -31.12
N GLU A 320 -12.85 -30.06 -31.25
CA GLU A 320 -11.79 -30.60 -32.11
C GLU A 320 -12.00 -30.20 -33.57
N LYS A 321 -13.23 -30.25 -34.09
CA LYS A 321 -13.55 -29.78 -35.45
C LYS A 321 -13.27 -28.28 -35.60
N ARG A 322 -13.65 -27.44 -34.63
CA ARG A 322 -13.37 -25.99 -34.67
C ARG A 322 -11.88 -25.67 -34.60
N PHE A 323 -11.12 -26.36 -33.74
CA PHE A 323 -9.66 -26.22 -33.69
C PHE A 323 -8.99 -26.66 -34.99
N LYS A 324 -9.40 -27.79 -35.58
CA LYS A 324 -8.91 -28.24 -36.90
C LYS A 324 -9.26 -27.23 -38.00
N ASN A 325 -10.46 -26.65 -37.99
CA ASN A 325 -10.84 -25.62 -38.97
C ASN A 325 -9.94 -24.38 -38.87
N LEU A 326 -9.67 -23.86 -37.65
CA LEU A 326 -8.73 -22.76 -37.43
C LEU A 326 -7.30 -23.10 -37.89
N GLN A 327 -6.91 -24.36 -37.74
CA GLN A 327 -5.60 -24.82 -38.19
C GLN A 327 -5.51 -24.87 -39.72
N MET A 328 -6.56 -25.33 -40.40
CA MET A 328 -6.56 -25.59 -41.86
C MET A 328 -6.87 -24.37 -42.73
N LYS A 329 -7.73 -23.44 -42.28
CA LYS A 329 -8.13 -22.27 -43.08
C LYS A 329 -7.06 -21.19 -43.16
N ASP A 330 -7.10 -20.34 -44.18
CA ASP A 330 -6.22 -19.15 -44.23
C ASP A 330 -6.46 -18.21 -43.05
N PHE A 331 -5.38 -17.65 -42.52
CA PHE A 331 -5.44 -16.91 -41.26
C PHE A 331 -5.90 -15.47 -41.47
N ASN A 332 -7.04 -15.10 -40.88
CA ASN A 332 -7.52 -13.73 -40.75
C ASN A 332 -7.28 -13.26 -39.31
N MET A 333 -6.36 -12.32 -39.11
CA MET A 333 -5.91 -11.90 -37.77
C MET A 333 -7.06 -11.52 -36.83
N THR A 334 -8.02 -10.70 -37.28
CA THR A 334 -9.05 -10.15 -36.40
C THR A 334 -10.12 -11.19 -36.07
N GLU A 335 -10.57 -11.94 -37.07
CA GLU A 335 -11.64 -12.93 -36.93
C GLU A 335 -11.15 -14.17 -36.20
N ASP A 336 -9.95 -14.65 -36.50
CA ASP A 336 -9.44 -15.90 -35.95
C ASP A 336 -8.99 -15.77 -34.50
N ILE A 337 -8.48 -14.59 -34.10
CA ILE A 337 -8.21 -14.29 -32.69
C ILE A 337 -9.52 -14.27 -31.90
N LYS A 338 -10.56 -13.60 -32.42
CA LYS A 338 -11.88 -13.57 -31.78
C LYS A 338 -12.48 -14.98 -31.69
N GLU A 339 -12.37 -15.77 -32.75
CA GLU A 339 -12.87 -17.14 -32.77
C GLU A 339 -12.11 -18.04 -31.79
N LEU A 340 -10.78 -17.91 -31.71
CA LEU A 340 -9.99 -18.62 -30.71
C LEU A 340 -10.40 -18.26 -29.28
N GLU A 341 -10.59 -16.96 -29.00
CA GLU A 341 -11.08 -16.47 -27.72
C GLU A 341 -12.47 -17.04 -27.40
N ASN A 342 -13.40 -17.02 -28.37
CA ASN A 342 -14.74 -17.58 -28.22
C ASN A 342 -14.71 -19.07 -27.90
N ILE A 343 -13.93 -19.88 -28.64
CA ILE A 343 -13.76 -21.31 -28.38
C ILE A 343 -13.24 -21.52 -26.95
N VAL A 344 -12.19 -20.80 -26.55
CA VAL A 344 -11.62 -20.93 -25.21
C VAL A 344 -12.65 -20.55 -24.15
N HIS A 345 -13.42 -19.48 -24.34
CA HIS A 345 -14.47 -19.06 -23.41
C HIS A 345 -15.61 -20.07 -23.33
N GLU A 346 -16.04 -20.67 -24.43
CA GLU A 346 -17.07 -21.71 -24.42
C GLU A 346 -16.61 -22.97 -23.68
N ILE A 347 -15.38 -23.43 -23.92
CA ILE A 347 -14.79 -24.54 -23.17
C ILE A 347 -14.72 -24.16 -21.69
N CYS A 348 -14.27 -22.94 -21.36
CA CYS A 348 -14.22 -22.46 -19.98
C CYS A 348 -15.60 -22.39 -19.34
N ASN A 349 -16.64 -21.92 -20.03
CA ASN A 349 -17.99 -21.86 -19.47
C ASN A 349 -18.57 -23.26 -19.22
N LYS A 350 -18.24 -24.25 -20.05
CA LYS A 350 -18.63 -25.66 -19.86
C LYS A 350 -17.82 -26.37 -18.77
N SER A 351 -16.55 -26.03 -18.61
CA SER A 351 -15.62 -26.71 -17.69
C SER A 351 -15.45 -26.03 -16.33
N LEU A 352 -15.69 -24.71 -16.24
CA LEU A 352 -15.40 -23.87 -15.09
C LEU A 352 -16.68 -23.19 -14.60
N LYS A 353 -16.85 -23.09 -13.28
CA LYS A 353 -17.92 -22.26 -12.70
C LYS A 353 -17.60 -20.78 -12.96
N PRO A 354 -18.41 -20.03 -13.74
CA PRO A 354 -18.18 -18.61 -13.93
C PRO A 354 -18.34 -17.89 -12.58
N LYS A 355 -17.47 -16.90 -12.32
CA LYS A 355 -17.64 -16.04 -11.15
C LYS A 355 -18.79 -15.08 -11.46
N VAL A 356 -20.01 -15.46 -11.08
CA VAL A 356 -21.16 -14.55 -11.13
C VAL A 356 -20.93 -13.45 -10.09
N ILE A 357 -20.35 -12.33 -10.52
CA ILE A 357 -20.27 -11.11 -9.71
C ILE A 357 -21.60 -10.40 -9.93
N THR A 358 -22.64 -10.83 -9.23
CA THR A 358 -23.86 -10.03 -9.19
C THR A 358 -23.52 -8.68 -8.55
N ASN A 359 -23.94 -7.57 -9.16
CA ASN A 359 -24.07 -6.23 -8.55
C ASN A 359 -25.07 -6.22 -7.37
N LYS A 360 -25.14 -7.30 -6.59
CA LYS A 360 -25.78 -7.30 -5.29
C LYS A 360 -24.91 -6.43 -4.39
N LYS A 361 -25.41 -5.22 -4.09
CA LYS A 361 -25.00 -4.33 -2.98
C LYS A 361 -24.12 -5.12 -2.02
N ASN A 362 -22.81 -4.88 -2.04
CA ASN A 362 -21.78 -5.62 -1.31
C ASN A 362 -22.31 -6.08 0.06
N LYS A 363 -22.89 -7.29 0.14
CA LYS A 363 -23.23 -7.85 1.44
C LYS A 363 -21.87 -8.11 2.08
N PRO A 364 -21.57 -7.52 3.25
CA PRO A 364 -20.27 -7.68 3.87
C PRO A 364 -19.99 -9.18 3.99
N ARG A 365 -18.91 -9.63 3.33
CA ARG A 365 -18.49 -11.04 3.41
C ARG A 365 -18.36 -11.39 4.88
N ARG A 366 -19.13 -12.38 5.32
CA ARG A 366 -19.07 -12.89 6.69
C ARG A 366 -17.61 -13.22 7.01
N LYS A 367 -17.10 -12.69 8.11
CA LYS A 367 -15.74 -12.98 8.56
C LYS A 367 -15.63 -14.50 8.79
N ALA A 368 -14.56 -15.10 8.31
CA ALA A 368 -14.41 -16.56 8.28
C ALA A 368 -14.47 -17.23 9.67
N TRP A 369 -14.19 -16.49 10.75
CA TRP A 369 -14.26 -16.96 12.13
C TRP A 369 -15.65 -16.84 12.77
N VAL A 370 -16.60 -16.15 12.14
CA VAL A 370 -17.95 -15.96 12.68
C VAL A 370 -18.75 -17.22 12.39
N GLU A 371 -19.05 -18.02 13.41
CA GLU A 371 -19.89 -19.22 13.33
C GLU A 371 -21.37 -18.88 13.60
N THR A 372 -22.28 -19.85 13.36
CA THR A 372 -23.73 -19.62 13.41
C THR A 372 -24.20 -19.28 14.83
N ASN A 373 -23.55 -19.88 15.83
CA ASN A 373 -23.73 -19.56 17.26
C ASN A 373 -23.46 -18.07 17.57
N CYS A 374 -22.46 -17.43 16.96
CA CYS A 374 -22.17 -16.01 17.14
C CYS A 374 -23.36 -15.15 16.65
N ILE A 375 -23.94 -15.53 15.51
CA ILE A 375 -25.08 -14.82 14.93
C ILE A 375 -26.32 -15.01 15.80
N GLN A 376 -26.58 -16.24 16.27
CA GLN A 376 -27.69 -16.54 17.15
C GLN A 376 -27.60 -15.78 18.48
N MET A 377 -26.42 -15.77 19.12
CA MET A 377 -26.20 -15.00 20.34
C MET A 377 -26.34 -13.50 20.12
N LYS A 378 -25.82 -12.96 19.00
CA LYS A 378 -26.00 -11.56 18.64
C LYS A 378 -27.48 -11.21 18.45
N ARG A 379 -28.25 -12.06 17.76
CA ARG A 379 -29.70 -11.87 17.59
C ARG A 379 -30.43 -11.93 18.92
N ARG A 380 -30.11 -12.90 19.78
CA ARG A 380 -30.68 -13.01 21.13
C ARG A 380 -30.40 -11.77 21.97
N LEU A 381 -29.18 -11.24 21.92
CA LEU A 381 -28.81 -10.00 22.61
C LEU A 381 -29.62 -8.79 22.09
N ILE A 382 -29.74 -8.65 20.77
CA ILE A 382 -30.52 -7.57 20.13
C ILE A 382 -32.01 -7.68 20.50
N GLN A 383 -32.58 -8.88 20.44
CA GLN A 383 -33.99 -9.11 20.83
C GLN A 383 -34.22 -8.79 22.31
N TYR A 384 -33.32 -9.24 23.18
CA TYR A 384 -33.42 -9.00 24.63
C TYR A 384 -33.18 -7.54 25.01
N THR A 385 -32.58 -6.72 24.14
CA THR A 385 -32.39 -5.27 24.39
C THR A 385 -33.74 -4.57 24.56
N LYS A 386 -34.77 -4.96 23.79
CA LYS A 386 -36.13 -4.40 23.92
C LYS A 386 -36.77 -4.73 25.27
N THR A 387 -36.62 -5.99 25.71
CA THR A 387 -37.10 -6.44 27.04
C THR A 387 -36.38 -5.72 28.15
N PHE A 388 -35.06 -5.55 28.02
CA PHE A 388 -34.23 -4.80 28.96
C PHE A 388 -34.66 -3.35 29.11
N GLN A 389 -35.01 -2.65 28.03
CA GLN A 389 -35.54 -1.29 28.13
C GLN A 389 -36.90 -1.23 28.82
N LYS A 390 -37.82 -2.15 28.47
CA LYS A 390 -39.19 -2.15 29.00
C LYS A 390 -39.24 -2.51 30.49
N TYR A 391 -38.42 -3.47 30.91
CA TYR A 391 -38.39 -3.99 32.28
C TYR A 391 -37.05 -3.70 32.97
N TYR A 392 -36.48 -2.52 32.72
CA TYR A 392 -35.16 -2.15 33.24
C TYR A 392 -35.07 -2.22 34.78
N ASN A 393 -36.16 -1.88 35.47
CA ASN A 393 -36.20 -1.86 36.93
C ASN A 393 -36.15 -3.27 37.55
N ASP A 394 -36.37 -4.33 36.77
CA ASP A 394 -36.25 -5.72 37.21
C ASP A 394 -34.75 -6.13 37.30
N PRO A 395 -34.23 -6.47 38.50
CA PRO A 395 -32.86 -6.93 38.67
C PRO A 395 -32.51 -8.18 37.84
N ALA A 396 -33.45 -9.12 37.67
CA ALA A 396 -33.22 -10.36 36.94
C ALA A 396 -33.03 -10.09 35.43
N VAL A 397 -33.81 -9.15 34.87
CA VAL A 397 -33.67 -8.71 33.48
C VAL A 397 -32.31 -8.02 33.26
N ARG A 398 -31.87 -7.16 34.19
CA ARG A 398 -30.56 -6.51 34.10
C ARG A 398 -29.42 -7.52 34.12
N GLN A 399 -29.40 -8.42 35.11
CA GLN A 399 -28.38 -9.45 35.23
C GLN A 399 -28.31 -10.33 33.97
N THR A 400 -29.47 -10.69 33.42
CA THR A 400 -29.55 -11.52 32.20
C THR A 400 -28.96 -10.80 30.99
N TYR A 401 -29.27 -9.52 30.78
CA TYR A 401 -28.73 -8.75 29.67
C TYR A 401 -27.19 -8.64 29.72
N TYR A 402 -26.64 -8.29 30.89
CA TYR A 402 -25.19 -8.16 31.04
C TYR A 402 -24.45 -9.50 30.98
N LYS A 403 -25.08 -10.59 31.46
CA LYS A 403 -24.58 -11.96 31.28
C LYS A 403 -24.52 -12.32 29.78
N LEU A 404 -25.60 -12.11 29.03
CA LEU A 404 -25.63 -12.33 27.58
C LEU A 404 -24.55 -11.52 26.84
N LYS A 405 -24.36 -10.25 27.21
CA LYS A 405 -23.31 -9.37 26.64
C LYS A 405 -21.91 -9.92 26.92
N ARG A 406 -21.64 -10.40 28.14
CA ARG A 406 -20.35 -11.01 28.54
C ARG A 406 -20.09 -12.34 27.81
N ASP A 407 -21.10 -13.21 27.75
CA ASP A 407 -20.98 -14.51 27.10
C ASP A 407 -20.75 -14.38 25.60
N TYR A 408 -21.42 -13.42 24.95
CA TYR A 408 -21.17 -13.10 23.55
C TYR A 408 -19.71 -12.66 23.30
N LYS A 409 -19.15 -11.80 24.15
CA LYS A 409 -17.72 -11.40 24.06
C LYS A 409 -16.76 -12.58 24.22
N LYS A 410 -17.05 -13.50 25.16
CA LYS A 410 -16.26 -14.73 25.35
C LYS A 410 -16.32 -15.63 24.12
N LEU A 411 -17.51 -15.85 23.55
CA LEU A 411 -17.68 -16.67 22.34
C LEU A 411 -16.86 -16.13 21.16
N ILE A 412 -16.89 -14.82 20.92
CA ILE A 412 -16.09 -14.18 19.86
C ILE A 412 -14.60 -14.44 20.06
N LYS A 413 -14.09 -14.29 21.29
CA LYS A 413 -12.68 -14.51 21.60
C LYS A 413 -12.27 -15.96 21.32
N ASN A 414 -13.11 -16.93 21.72
CA ASN A 414 -12.87 -18.35 21.52
C ASN A 414 -12.88 -18.73 20.02
N ASN A 415 -13.85 -18.24 19.26
CA ASN A 415 -13.93 -18.53 17.82
C ASN A 415 -12.76 -17.94 17.03
N LYS A 416 -12.29 -16.75 17.41
CA LYS A 416 -11.07 -16.15 16.86
C LYS A 416 -9.83 -17.01 17.15
N LYS A 417 -9.75 -17.58 18.36
CA LYS A 417 -8.66 -18.47 18.77
C LYS A 417 -8.70 -19.80 17.98
N LYS A 418 -9.86 -20.44 17.93
CA LYS A 418 -10.11 -21.68 17.17
C LYS A 418 -9.72 -21.52 15.69
N PHE A 419 -10.22 -20.47 15.04
CA PHE A 419 -9.90 -20.19 13.63
C PHE A 419 -8.39 -20.02 13.38
N LYS A 420 -7.65 -19.38 14.30
CA LYS A 420 -6.19 -19.27 14.19
C LYS A 420 -5.49 -20.62 14.35
N ASN A 421 -5.93 -21.45 15.31
CA ASN A 421 -5.38 -22.79 15.52
C ASN A 421 -5.62 -23.66 14.27
N ASP A 422 -6.82 -23.62 13.68
CA ASP A 422 -7.15 -24.36 12.45
C ASP A 422 -6.29 -23.90 11.25
N LEU A 423 -5.97 -22.60 11.16
CA LEU A 423 -5.07 -22.10 10.13
C LEU A 423 -3.65 -22.63 10.32
N VAL A 424 -3.16 -22.70 11.57
CA VAL A 424 -1.81 -23.22 11.84
C VAL A 424 -1.72 -24.71 11.59
N SER A 425 -2.71 -25.52 11.98
CA SER A 425 -2.67 -26.97 11.66
C SER A 425 -2.62 -27.19 10.15
N LYS A 426 -3.43 -26.45 9.37
CA LYS A 426 -3.37 -26.50 7.89
C LYS A 426 -2.02 -26.06 7.33
N ILE A 427 -1.39 -25.05 7.93
CA ILE A 427 -0.05 -24.58 7.51
C ILE A 427 1.00 -25.66 7.80
N THR A 428 0.91 -26.33 8.94
CA THR A 428 1.81 -27.44 9.33
C THR A 428 1.61 -28.65 8.41
N GLU A 429 0.36 -29.08 8.17
CA GLU A 429 0.02 -30.21 7.29
C GLU A 429 0.46 -29.97 5.84
N LEU A 430 0.37 -28.74 5.34
CA LEU A 430 0.77 -28.42 3.96
C LEU A 430 2.29 -28.47 3.73
N GLY A 431 3.11 -28.35 4.78
CA GLY A 431 4.57 -28.44 4.70
C GLY A 431 5.19 -27.68 3.52
N ASP A 432 6.08 -28.34 2.78
CA ASP A 432 6.63 -27.89 1.48
C ASP A 432 5.84 -28.34 0.26
N SER A 433 4.78 -29.12 0.47
CA SER A 433 3.96 -29.76 -0.57
C SER A 433 3.24 -28.74 -1.46
N ASN A 434 2.84 -27.59 -0.91
CA ASN A 434 2.17 -26.52 -1.68
C ASN A 434 2.51 -25.10 -1.18
N PRO A 435 3.64 -24.50 -1.63
CA PRO A 435 4.08 -23.18 -1.18
C PRO A 435 3.05 -22.07 -1.42
N LYS A 436 2.29 -22.14 -2.52
CA LYS A 436 1.29 -21.10 -2.87
C LYS A 436 0.13 -21.07 -1.88
N GLN A 437 -0.39 -22.24 -1.51
CA GLN A 437 -1.45 -22.33 -0.50
C GLN A 437 -0.93 -21.95 0.89
N TYR A 438 0.28 -22.41 1.25
CA TYR A 438 0.98 -22.03 2.49
C TYR A 438 1.04 -20.50 2.66
N TRP A 439 1.56 -19.78 1.66
CA TRP A 439 1.65 -18.31 1.69
C TRP A 439 0.28 -17.60 1.68
N ASN A 440 -0.73 -18.19 1.04
CA ASN A 440 -2.09 -17.64 1.09
C ASN A 440 -2.71 -17.76 2.48
N LEU A 441 -2.47 -18.86 3.20
CA LEU A 441 -2.92 -19.03 4.58
C LEU A 441 -2.21 -18.05 5.52
N ILE A 442 -0.91 -17.82 5.33
CA ILE A 442 -0.16 -16.79 6.08
C ILE A 442 -0.72 -15.40 5.80
N LYS A 443 -1.01 -15.05 4.54
CA LYS A 443 -1.65 -13.77 4.21
C LYS A 443 -3.01 -13.62 4.88
N LYS A 444 -3.84 -14.67 4.91
CA LYS A 444 -5.11 -14.67 5.65
C LYS A 444 -4.90 -14.46 7.15
N MET A 445 -3.85 -15.02 7.72
CA MET A 445 -3.46 -14.85 9.11
C MET A 445 -2.98 -13.42 9.40
N GLU A 446 -2.21 -12.82 8.50
CA GLU A 446 -1.81 -11.41 8.57
C GLU A 446 -3.01 -10.46 8.43
N GLU A 447 -3.92 -10.72 7.48
CA GLU A 447 -5.17 -9.97 7.30
C GLU A 447 -6.04 -10.05 8.56
N PHE A 448 -6.11 -11.20 9.20
CA PHE A 448 -6.81 -11.38 10.49
C PHE A 448 -6.18 -10.56 11.62
N SER A 449 -4.84 -10.39 11.60
CA SER A 449 -4.11 -9.59 12.60
C SER A 449 -4.24 -8.07 12.41
N LYS A 450 -4.72 -7.65 11.23
CA LYS A 450 -5.06 -6.25 10.94
C LYS A 450 -6.49 -6.02 11.42
N ALA A 451 -6.69 -5.03 12.29
CA ALA A 451 -7.99 -4.37 12.34
C ALA A 451 -8.33 -3.98 10.90
N ASP A 452 -9.51 -4.36 10.39
CA ASP A 452 -10.00 -3.99 9.04
C ASP A 452 -9.73 -2.51 8.79
N LYS A 453 -8.56 -2.19 8.24
CA LYS A 453 -8.30 -0.95 7.53
C LYS A 453 -8.79 -1.29 6.14
N GLY A 454 -10.03 -0.91 5.85
CA GLY A 454 -10.53 -0.96 4.48
C GLY A 454 -9.44 -0.40 3.58
N LYS A 455 -9.11 -1.13 2.50
CA LYS A 455 -8.38 -0.54 1.39
C LYS A 455 -9.35 0.44 0.72
N ILE A 456 -9.55 1.58 1.34
CA ILE A 456 -10.23 2.71 0.72
C ILE A 456 -9.11 3.51 0.09
N THR A 457 -8.93 3.34 -1.22
CA THR A 457 -8.30 4.36 -2.03
C THR A 457 -9.28 5.53 -2.06
N ASN A 458 -8.96 6.65 -1.40
CA ASN A 458 -9.81 7.85 -1.41
C ASN A 458 -9.83 8.53 -2.79
N LEU A 459 -9.06 8.05 -3.76
CA LEU A 459 -9.00 8.60 -5.12
C LEU A 459 -10.06 7.98 -6.01
N LYS A 460 -10.79 8.82 -6.76
CA LYS A 460 -11.80 8.38 -7.71
C LYS A 460 -11.15 7.69 -8.92
N PRO A 461 -11.83 6.73 -9.58
CA PRO A 461 -11.33 6.13 -10.82
C PRO A 461 -11.02 7.16 -11.93
N SER A 462 -11.77 8.27 -11.97
CA SER A 462 -11.53 9.38 -12.90
C SER A 462 -10.20 10.10 -12.64
N GLU A 463 -9.90 10.45 -11.38
CA GLU A 463 -8.63 11.11 -11.01
C GLU A 463 -7.42 10.25 -11.36
N LEU A 464 -7.50 8.93 -11.15
CA LEU A 464 -6.45 7.99 -11.53
C LEU A 464 -6.35 7.84 -13.05
N LYS A 465 -7.47 7.84 -13.78
CA LYS A 465 -7.47 7.84 -15.25
C LYS A 465 -6.81 9.10 -15.80
N ASP A 466 -7.19 10.27 -15.31
CA ASP A 466 -6.65 11.55 -15.76
C ASP A 466 -5.15 11.63 -15.45
N HIS A 467 -4.73 11.10 -14.31
CA HIS A 467 -3.32 10.94 -13.98
C HIS A 467 -2.61 10.04 -14.99
N PHE A 468 -2.99 8.76 -15.12
CA PHE A 468 -2.28 7.79 -15.96
C PHE A 468 -2.33 8.12 -17.45
N SER A 469 -3.35 8.82 -17.92
CA SER A 469 -3.44 9.27 -19.32
C SER A 469 -2.49 10.42 -19.66
N LYS A 470 -2.19 11.29 -18.69
CA LYS A 470 -1.28 12.44 -18.86
C LYS A 470 0.16 12.15 -18.44
N ILE A 471 0.45 10.98 -17.87
CA ILE A 471 1.82 10.62 -17.45
C ILE A 471 2.77 10.70 -18.65
N GLY A 472 3.86 11.46 -18.48
CA GLY A 472 4.91 11.60 -19.49
C GLY A 472 4.60 12.59 -20.60
N GLN A 473 3.43 13.23 -20.60
CA GLN A 473 2.98 14.21 -21.61
C GLN A 473 3.07 15.66 -21.08
N ASP A 474 4.09 15.99 -20.29
CA ASP A 474 4.23 17.35 -19.76
C ASP A 474 4.44 18.34 -20.92
N THR A 475 3.59 19.36 -21.00
CA THR A 475 3.58 20.38 -22.07
C THR A 475 4.73 21.38 -21.98
N ASP A 476 5.41 21.44 -20.82
CA ASP A 476 6.38 22.49 -20.47
C ASP A 476 7.84 22.03 -20.61
N ASP A 477 8.09 20.85 -21.19
CA ASP A 477 9.45 20.34 -21.32
C ASP A 477 10.15 20.93 -22.58
N ASN A 478 11.02 21.93 -22.36
CA ASN A 478 11.98 22.41 -23.37
C ASN A 478 13.01 21.31 -23.67
N PHE A 479 12.79 20.52 -24.72
CA PHE A 479 13.76 19.53 -25.25
C PHE A 479 14.41 20.03 -26.55
N ASP A 480 15.52 19.41 -26.93
CA ASP A 480 16.29 19.75 -28.14
C ASP A 480 15.46 19.49 -29.41
N SER A 481 14.75 20.52 -29.88
CA SER A 481 13.83 20.40 -31.01
C SER A 481 14.56 20.15 -32.33
N GLU A 482 15.79 20.66 -32.47
CA GLU A 482 16.61 20.44 -33.65
C GLU A 482 17.06 18.98 -33.73
N PHE A 483 17.62 18.45 -32.63
CA PHE A 483 17.99 17.04 -32.53
C PHE A 483 16.80 16.10 -32.78
N VAL A 484 15.63 16.44 -32.22
CA VAL A 484 14.40 15.66 -32.43
C VAL A 484 14.03 15.64 -33.92
N ASN A 485 14.04 16.78 -34.60
CA ASN A 485 13.74 16.86 -36.03
C ASN A 485 14.75 16.07 -36.88
N GLN A 486 16.04 16.17 -36.56
CA GLN A 486 17.10 15.39 -37.23
C GLN A 486 16.84 13.88 -37.09
N LYS A 487 16.56 13.40 -35.87
CA LYS A 487 16.27 11.97 -35.62
C LYS A 487 14.97 11.50 -36.27
N LEU A 488 13.96 12.36 -36.40
CA LEU A 488 12.72 12.03 -37.13
C LEU A 488 12.97 11.90 -38.64
N LEU A 489 13.86 12.73 -39.22
CA LEU A 489 14.29 12.59 -40.61
C LEU A 489 15.11 11.31 -40.82
N GLU A 490 16.04 11.02 -39.90
CA GLU A 490 16.81 9.77 -39.88
C GLU A 490 15.89 8.56 -39.80
N LEU A 491 14.88 8.57 -38.93
CA LEU A 491 13.88 7.50 -38.83
C LEU A 491 13.19 7.24 -40.17
N LYS A 492 12.73 8.30 -40.85
CA LYS A 492 12.08 8.19 -42.17
C LYS A 492 13.02 7.59 -43.22
N LYS A 493 14.31 7.89 -43.16
CA LYS A 493 15.33 7.33 -44.06
C LYS A 493 15.56 5.85 -43.75
N LEU A 494 15.82 5.50 -42.49
CA LEU A 494 16.05 4.12 -42.06
C LEU A 494 14.84 3.22 -42.31
N GLU A 495 13.62 3.73 -42.15
CA GLU A 495 12.39 2.97 -42.45
C GLU A 495 12.24 2.68 -43.95
N LYS A 496 12.75 3.55 -44.84
CA LYS A 496 12.79 3.33 -46.29
C LYS A 496 13.88 2.35 -46.70
N GLU A 497 15.04 2.45 -46.08
CA GLU A 497 16.23 1.61 -46.35
C GLU A 497 16.20 0.27 -45.60
N ASN A 498 15.10 -0.05 -44.91
CA ASN A 498 14.92 -1.14 -43.95
C ASN A 498 15.19 -2.55 -44.54
N SER A 499 16.46 -2.89 -44.69
CA SER A 499 16.95 -4.21 -45.10
C SER A 499 16.68 -5.21 -43.97
N SER A 500 16.01 -6.32 -44.30
CA SER A 500 15.56 -7.28 -43.30
C SER A 500 16.75 -8.01 -42.68
N ASN A 501 16.90 -7.94 -41.37
CA ASN A 501 17.80 -8.83 -40.64
C ASN A 501 17.24 -10.26 -40.71
N GLU A 502 17.83 -11.09 -41.56
CA GLU A 502 17.32 -12.43 -41.87
C GLU A 502 17.19 -13.29 -40.61
N ILE A 503 18.19 -13.26 -39.72
CA ILE A 503 18.24 -14.07 -38.49
C ILE A 503 17.08 -13.74 -37.53
N LEU A 504 16.78 -12.46 -37.35
CA LEU A 504 15.70 -12.05 -36.44
C LEU A 504 14.30 -12.31 -37.01
N ASN A 505 14.18 -12.29 -38.35
CA ASN A 505 12.92 -12.37 -39.07
C ASN A 505 12.58 -13.80 -39.56
N GLU A 506 13.41 -14.81 -39.25
CA GLU A 506 13.09 -16.22 -39.53
C GLU A 506 11.72 -16.63 -38.97
N ASP A 507 11.11 -17.66 -39.56
CA ASP A 507 9.88 -18.24 -39.05
C ASP A 507 10.05 -18.72 -37.59
N ILE A 508 9.04 -18.47 -36.76
CA ILE A 508 8.96 -18.98 -35.39
C ILE A 508 8.85 -20.49 -35.43
N LYS A 509 9.76 -21.18 -34.75
CA LYS A 509 9.74 -22.64 -34.64
C LYS A 509 8.69 -23.07 -33.63
N ILE A 510 8.01 -24.18 -33.87
CA ILE A 510 6.98 -24.71 -32.96
C ILE A 510 7.54 -24.96 -31.55
N ASP A 511 8.82 -25.33 -31.46
CA ASP A 511 9.55 -25.50 -30.20
C ASP A 511 9.67 -24.20 -29.40
N GLU A 512 9.80 -23.04 -30.05
CA GLU A 512 9.84 -21.75 -29.36
C GLU A 512 8.51 -21.46 -28.68
N VAL A 513 7.40 -21.75 -29.37
CA VAL A 513 6.03 -21.64 -28.83
C VAL A 513 5.83 -22.60 -27.66
N HIS A 514 6.22 -23.86 -27.84
CA HIS A 514 6.15 -24.89 -26.80
C HIS A 514 6.95 -24.50 -25.55
N LYS A 515 8.18 -24.00 -25.72
CA LYS A 515 9.04 -23.51 -24.64
C LYS A 515 8.42 -22.29 -23.96
N SER A 516 7.85 -21.36 -24.72
CA SER A 516 7.18 -20.15 -24.20
C SER A 516 5.99 -20.52 -23.30
N ILE A 517 5.09 -21.40 -23.77
CA ILE A 517 3.94 -21.90 -22.98
C ILE A 517 4.41 -22.60 -21.71
N SER A 518 5.42 -23.46 -21.81
CA SER A 518 5.90 -24.26 -20.68
C SER A 518 6.56 -23.38 -19.59
N LYS A 519 7.31 -22.35 -20.00
CA LYS A 519 7.94 -21.38 -19.09
C LYS A 519 6.98 -20.35 -18.50
N ALA A 520 5.80 -20.15 -19.10
CA ALA A 520 4.83 -19.17 -18.61
C ALA A 520 4.48 -19.42 -17.13
N LYS A 521 4.50 -18.39 -16.29
CA LYS A 521 4.24 -18.56 -14.84
C LYS A 521 2.73 -18.73 -14.60
N SER A 522 2.35 -19.76 -13.85
CA SER A 522 0.96 -20.02 -13.42
C SER A 522 0.48 -19.02 -12.36
N GLY A 523 -0.83 -18.80 -12.28
CA GLY A 523 -1.45 -17.88 -11.31
C GLY A 523 -1.20 -16.40 -11.58
N LYS A 524 -0.91 -16.02 -12.83
CA LYS A 524 -0.80 -14.63 -13.27
C LYS A 524 -2.19 -14.08 -13.62
N SER A 525 -2.34 -12.76 -13.49
CA SER A 525 -3.58 -12.06 -13.80
C SER A 525 -3.90 -12.09 -15.29
N GLU A 526 -5.19 -12.20 -15.59
CA GLU A 526 -5.77 -12.12 -16.93
C GLU A 526 -5.75 -10.69 -17.50
N GLY A 527 -5.66 -10.59 -18.83
CA GLY A 527 -5.89 -9.35 -19.57
C GLY A 527 -7.38 -9.07 -19.76
N ILE A 528 -7.72 -8.16 -20.67
CA ILE A 528 -9.12 -7.84 -21.03
C ILE A 528 -9.81 -9.05 -21.68
N ASP A 529 -9.05 -9.89 -22.38
CA ASP A 529 -9.49 -11.16 -22.97
C ASP A 529 -9.91 -12.23 -21.95
N GLY A 530 -9.62 -12.07 -20.65
CA GLY A 530 -9.97 -13.05 -19.62
C GLY A 530 -9.21 -14.40 -19.71
N ILE A 531 -8.26 -14.54 -20.64
CA ILE A 531 -7.47 -15.77 -20.84
C ILE A 531 -6.25 -15.74 -19.91
N THR A 532 -6.01 -16.84 -19.20
CA THR A 532 -4.88 -16.97 -18.26
C THR A 532 -3.83 -17.94 -18.77
N ASN A 533 -2.59 -17.81 -18.27
CA ASN A 533 -1.52 -18.78 -18.52
C ASN A 533 -1.90 -20.21 -18.12
N ASP A 534 -2.75 -20.37 -17.10
CA ASP A 534 -3.20 -21.68 -16.64
C ASP A 534 -4.14 -22.35 -17.65
N ILE A 535 -5.05 -21.58 -18.27
CA ILE A 535 -5.91 -22.05 -19.37
C ILE A 535 -5.06 -22.47 -20.56
N ILE A 536 -4.10 -21.63 -20.98
CA ILE A 536 -3.24 -21.92 -22.14
C ILE A 536 -2.42 -23.19 -21.91
N LYS A 537 -1.92 -23.41 -20.69
CA LYS A 537 -1.19 -24.63 -20.33
C LYS A 537 -2.08 -25.87 -20.33
N ALA A 538 -3.33 -25.76 -19.86
CA ALA A 538 -4.27 -26.88 -19.88
C ALA A 538 -4.66 -27.27 -21.31
N LEU A 539 -4.89 -26.28 -22.17
CA LEU A 539 -5.26 -26.45 -23.58
C LEU A 539 -4.04 -26.47 -24.51
N LYS A 540 -2.85 -26.80 -23.99
CA LYS A 540 -1.59 -26.71 -24.73
C LYS A 540 -1.60 -27.52 -26.03
N ILE A 541 -2.13 -28.75 -26.00
CA ILE A 541 -2.15 -29.65 -27.14
C ILE A 541 -2.93 -29.05 -28.32
N PRO A 542 -4.23 -28.69 -28.17
CA PRO A 542 -4.98 -28.09 -29.27
C PRO A 542 -4.52 -26.67 -29.65
N LEU A 543 -3.99 -25.88 -28.69
CA LEU A 543 -3.59 -24.50 -28.97
C LEU A 543 -2.23 -24.37 -29.65
N LEU A 544 -1.28 -25.28 -29.42
CA LEU A 544 0.10 -25.16 -29.92
C LEU A 544 0.20 -24.94 -31.44
N PRO A 545 -0.43 -25.76 -32.31
CA PRO A 545 -0.33 -25.57 -33.77
C PRO A 545 -1.00 -24.26 -34.23
N ILE A 546 -2.10 -23.87 -33.59
CA ILE A 546 -2.84 -22.65 -33.92
C ILE A 546 -2.00 -21.44 -33.54
N LEU A 547 -1.48 -21.39 -32.30
CA LEU A 547 -0.61 -20.30 -31.84
C LEU A 547 0.66 -20.19 -32.69
N HIS A 548 1.23 -21.32 -33.12
CA HIS A 548 2.40 -21.33 -34.01
C HIS A 548 2.09 -20.69 -35.37
N LYS A 549 0.96 -21.04 -36.00
CA LYS A 549 0.49 -20.41 -37.23
C LYS A 549 0.23 -18.91 -37.04
N MET A 550 -0.49 -18.55 -35.97
CA MET A 550 -0.82 -17.17 -35.62
C MET A 550 0.43 -16.30 -35.44
N PHE A 551 1.39 -16.78 -34.65
CA PHE A 551 2.60 -16.02 -34.34
C PHE A 551 3.47 -15.82 -35.60
N ASN A 552 3.55 -16.83 -36.47
CA ASN A 552 4.23 -16.68 -37.76
C ASN A 552 3.51 -15.68 -38.66
N TYR A 553 2.18 -15.69 -38.72
CA TYR A 553 1.44 -14.70 -39.48
C TYR A 553 1.67 -13.27 -38.95
N CYS A 554 1.60 -13.07 -37.63
CA CYS A 554 1.89 -11.78 -36.98
C CYS A 554 3.31 -11.30 -37.35
N LEU A 555 4.30 -12.20 -37.26
CA LEU A 555 5.68 -11.87 -37.60
C LEU A 555 5.87 -11.60 -39.09
N LYS A 556 5.27 -12.38 -40.00
CA LYS A 556 5.40 -12.17 -41.46
C LYS A 556 4.76 -10.87 -41.94
N THR A 557 3.64 -10.49 -41.33
CA THR A 557 2.95 -9.23 -41.65
C THR A 557 3.52 -8.03 -40.91
N GLY A 558 4.35 -8.26 -39.88
CA GLY A 558 4.85 -7.20 -39.02
C GLY A 558 3.75 -6.52 -38.21
N SER A 559 2.63 -7.20 -37.96
CA SER A 559 1.46 -6.64 -37.30
C SER A 559 1.25 -7.27 -35.93
N PHE A 560 0.82 -6.45 -34.96
CA PHE A 560 0.49 -6.92 -33.62
C PHE A 560 -1.02 -6.70 -33.37
N PRO A 561 -1.78 -7.76 -33.03
CA PRO A 561 -3.24 -7.69 -32.91
C PRO A 561 -3.73 -6.66 -31.88
N GLU A 562 -4.72 -5.85 -32.26
CA GLU A 562 -5.31 -4.82 -31.38
C GLU A 562 -5.82 -5.41 -30.05
N ARG A 563 -6.49 -6.57 -30.10
CA ARG A 563 -6.94 -7.32 -28.90
C ARG A 563 -5.83 -7.67 -27.92
N TRP A 564 -4.58 -7.83 -28.40
CA TRP A 564 -3.43 -8.12 -27.54
C TRP A 564 -2.77 -6.85 -27.01
N VAL A 565 -2.97 -5.73 -27.70
CA VAL A 565 -2.41 -4.42 -27.35
C VAL A 565 -3.14 -3.82 -26.15
N ASP A 566 -4.46 -3.96 -26.08
CA ASP A 566 -5.29 -3.31 -25.05
C ASP A 566 -4.78 -3.61 -23.63
N GLY A 567 -4.36 -2.54 -22.96
CA GLY A 567 -3.70 -2.59 -21.66
C GLY A 567 -4.65 -2.31 -20.50
N LEU A 568 -4.66 -3.17 -19.49
CA LEU A 568 -5.37 -2.93 -18.26
C LEU A 568 -4.42 -2.35 -17.20
N VAL A 569 -4.49 -1.04 -16.96
CA VAL A 569 -3.68 -0.34 -15.95
C VAL A 569 -4.26 -0.60 -14.56
N VAL A 570 -3.49 -1.31 -13.74
CA VAL A 570 -3.83 -1.59 -12.33
C VAL A 570 -2.95 -0.70 -11.44
N PRO A 571 -3.54 0.30 -10.74
CA PRO A 571 -2.83 1.14 -9.80
C PRO A 571 -2.38 0.34 -8.57
N LEU A 572 -1.07 0.26 -8.35
CA LEU A 572 -0.47 -0.34 -7.15
C LEU A 572 0.12 0.73 -6.24
N PRO A 573 -0.21 0.75 -4.93
CA PRO A 573 0.34 1.74 -4.02
C PRO A 573 1.85 1.55 -3.81
N LYS A 574 2.62 2.63 -4.00
CA LYS A 574 4.07 2.72 -3.69
C LYS A 574 4.32 2.81 -2.19
N ILE A 575 3.43 3.51 -1.47
CA ILE A 575 3.54 3.76 -0.03
C ILE A 575 2.34 3.20 0.75
N LYS A 576 2.51 3.14 2.07
CA LYS A 576 1.46 2.72 3.00
C LYS A 576 0.51 3.90 3.22
N ASN A 577 -0.71 3.79 2.69
CA ASN A 577 -1.75 4.84 2.64
C ASN A 577 -1.42 5.94 1.59
N PRO A 578 -1.61 5.65 0.29
CA PRO A 578 -1.42 6.66 -0.75
C PRO A 578 -2.46 7.77 -0.61
N SER A 579 -2.04 9.02 -0.76
CA SER A 579 -2.90 10.22 -0.68
C SER A 579 -3.01 10.95 -2.01
N SER A 580 -2.10 10.70 -2.94
CA SER A 580 -2.06 11.30 -4.28
C SER A 580 -2.00 10.23 -5.37
N ALA A 581 -2.31 10.59 -6.61
CA ALA A 581 -2.19 9.67 -7.74
C ALA A 581 -0.73 9.26 -8.03
N ASP A 582 0.25 10.14 -7.76
CA ASP A 582 1.68 9.84 -7.90
C ASP A 582 2.18 8.78 -6.91
N ASP A 583 1.46 8.55 -5.82
CA ASP A 583 1.73 7.46 -4.87
C ASP A 583 1.37 6.08 -5.44
N PHE A 584 0.80 6.00 -6.64
CA PHE A 584 0.51 4.76 -7.34
C PHE A 584 1.51 4.48 -8.46
N ARG A 585 1.73 3.19 -8.72
CA ARG A 585 2.43 2.67 -9.89
C ARG A 585 1.39 2.00 -10.79
N GLY A 586 1.25 2.47 -12.02
CA GLY A 586 0.36 1.86 -13.00
C GLY A 586 1.03 0.64 -13.64
N LEU A 587 0.60 -0.57 -13.25
CA LEU A 587 1.04 -1.78 -13.96
C LEU A 587 0.06 -2.10 -15.08
N THR A 588 0.56 -2.24 -16.30
CA THR A 588 -0.25 -2.58 -17.47
C THR A 588 -0.30 -4.10 -17.64
N ILE A 589 -1.51 -4.66 -17.58
CA ILE A 589 -1.76 -6.07 -17.83
C ILE A 589 -2.33 -6.22 -19.24
N THR A 590 -1.55 -6.85 -20.13
CA THR A 590 -1.97 -7.20 -21.50
C THR A 590 -2.34 -8.68 -21.63
N SER A 591 -2.87 -9.07 -22.80
CA SER A 591 -3.23 -10.46 -23.15
C SER A 591 -2.14 -11.48 -22.81
N ALA A 592 -2.55 -12.63 -22.28
CA ALA A 592 -1.64 -13.74 -22.01
C ALA A 592 -1.04 -14.32 -23.31
N VAL A 593 -1.84 -14.39 -24.38
CA VAL A 593 -1.39 -14.87 -25.69
C VAL A 593 -0.39 -13.90 -26.31
N GLY A 594 -0.69 -12.60 -26.30
CA GLY A 594 0.25 -11.57 -26.77
C GLY A 594 1.59 -11.59 -26.03
N LYS A 595 1.58 -11.83 -24.71
CA LYS A 595 2.82 -11.98 -23.92
C LYS A 595 3.64 -13.20 -24.31
N LEU A 596 3.02 -14.31 -24.72
CA LEU A 596 3.73 -15.49 -25.21
C LEU A 596 4.47 -15.20 -26.51
N PHE A 597 3.81 -14.49 -27.44
CA PHE A 597 4.42 -14.05 -28.69
C PHE A 597 5.60 -13.11 -28.42
N ILE A 598 5.39 -12.04 -27.64
CA ILE A 598 6.47 -11.10 -27.29
C ILE A 598 7.60 -11.77 -26.51
N SER A 599 7.33 -12.82 -25.73
CA SER A 599 8.40 -13.57 -25.04
C SER A 599 9.35 -14.27 -26.02
N ILE A 600 8.84 -14.72 -27.16
CA ILE A 600 9.66 -15.34 -28.22
C ILE A 600 10.50 -14.26 -28.88
N ILE A 601 9.86 -13.16 -29.30
CA ILE A 601 10.52 -11.99 -29.89
C ILE A 601 11.63 -11.44 -28.97
N THR A 602 11.33 -11.27 -27.68
CA THR A 602 12.30 -10.82 -26.67
C THR A 602 13.49 -11.78 -26.60
N THR A 603 13.25 -13.09 -26.62
CA THR A 603 14.34 -14.09 -26.55
C THR A 603 15.27 -13.99 -27.77
N ARG A 604 14.71 -13.77 -28.96
CA ARG A 604 15.49 -13.59 -30.19
C ARG A 604 16.31 -12.31 -30.16
N ILE A 605 15.69 -11.19 -29.80
CA ILE A 605 16.36 -9.89 -29.70
C ILE A 605 17.45 -9.91 -28.63
N THR A 606 17.21 -10.51 -27.45
CA THR A 606 18.25 -10.64 -26.42
C THR A 606 19.46 -11.40 -26.94
N LYS A 607 19.27 -12.54 -27.62
CA LYS A 607 20.40 -13.30 -28.18
C LYS A 607 21.19 -12.49 -29.21
N TYR A 608 20.50 -11.73 -30.05
CA TYR A 608 21.13 -10.87 -31.05
C TYR A 608 21.90 -9.72 -30.38
N LEU A 609 21.29 -9.02 -29.42
CA LEU A 609 21.94 -7.94 -28.68
C LEU A 609 23.16 -8.44 -27.88
N ASP A 610 23.07 -9.61 -27.26
CA ASP A 610 24.21 -10.25 -26.59
C ASP A 610 25.38 -10.49 -27.57
N SER A 611 25.10 -10.83 -28.83
CA SER A 611 26.13 -11.06 -29.86
C SER A 611 26.87 -9.78 -30.31
N VAL A 612 26.22 -8.63 -30.18
CA VAL A 612 26.81 -7.31 -30.45
C VAL A 612 27.24 -6.58 -29.17
N SER A 613 27.32 -7.29 -28.04
CA SER A 613 27.74 -6.77 -26.73
C SER A 613 26.88 -5.63 -26.17
N ILE A 614 25.57 -5.65 -26.43
CA ILE A 614 24.60 -4.67 -25.92
C ILE A 614 23.65 -5.36 -24.91
N PRO A 615 23.37 -4.73 -23.76
CA PRO A 615 23.83 -3.42 -23.32
C PRO A 615 25.29 -3.45 -22.84
N SER A 616 25.89 -2.26 -22.80
CA SER A 616 27.21 -1.97 -22.25
C SER A 616 27.46 -2.66 -20.91
N PRO A 617 28.72 -2.97 -20.56
CA PRO A 617 29.05 -3.69 -19.32
C PRO A 617 28.66 -2.90 -18.05
N TYR A 618 28.40 -1.60 -18.17
CA TYR A 618 27.98 -0.74 -17.06
C TYR A 618 26.51 -0.89 -16.68
N GLN A 619 25.69 -1.50 -17.54
CA GLN A 619 24.28 -1.80 -17.27
C GLN A 619 24.11 -3.21 -16.73
N SER A 620 23.69 -3.32 -15.47
CA SER A 620 23.42 -4.61 -14.78
C SER A 620 21.92 -4.90 -14.64
N GLY A 621 21.06 -3.90 -14.86
CA GLY A 621 19.61 -4.02 -14.70
C GLY A 621 18.97 -4.91 -15.75
N PHE A 622 18.02 -5.76 -15.34
CA PHE A 622 17.26 -6.67 -16.20
C PHE A 622 18.08 -7.66 -17.06
N ARG A 623 19.37 -7.84 -16.77
CA ARG A 623 20.22 -8.81 -17.46
C ARG A 623 20.24 -10.15 -16.75
N LYS A 624 20.31 -11.22 -17.54
CA LYS A 624 20.49 -12.57 -17.00
C LYS A 624 21.90 -12.70 -16.43
N LYS A 625 22.04 -13.34 -15.26
CA LYS A 625 23.31 -13.58 -14.54
C LYS A 625 23.91 -12.37 -13.81
N TYR A 626 23.37 -11.16 -14.00
CA TYR A 626 23.76 -9.96 -13.26
C TYR A 626 22.88 -9.79 -12.01
N LYS A 627 23.46 -9.33 -10.90
CA LYS A 627 22.76 -9.09 -9.62
C LYS A 627 22.88 -7.62 -9.21
N THR A 628 21.99 -7.18 -8.32
CA THR A 628 22.09 -5.84 -7.73
C THR A 628 23.35 -5.66 -6.90
N THR A 629 23.86 -6.73 -6.29
CA THR A 629 25.07 -6.69 -5.46
C THR A 629 26.34 -6.49 -6.28
N ASP A 630 26.35 -6.81 -7.58
CA ASP A 630 27.52 -6.66 -8.45
C ASP A 630 27.97 -5.19 -8.52
N ASN A 631 27.05 -4.26 -8.80
CA ASN A 631 27.34 -2.82 -8.83
C ASN A 631 27.82 -2.29 -7.47
N ILE A 632 27.31 -2.86 -6.36
CA ILE A 632 27.73 -2.46 -5.01
C ILE A 632 29.18 -2.88 -4.75
N ILE A 633 29.55 -4.10 -5.17
CA ILE A 633 30.92 -4.65 -5.05
C ILE A 633 31.89 -3.80 -5.88
N ILE A 634 31.55 -3.52 -7.15
CA ILE A 634 32.37 -2.70 -8.04
C ILE A 634 32.58 -1.30 -7.44
N LEU A 635 31.51 -0.65 -6.97
CA LEU A 635 31.59 0.67 -6.34
C LEU A 635 32.49 0.66 -5.10
N LYS A 636 32.41 -0.38 -4.24
CA LYS A 636 33.30 -0.48 -3.09
C LYS A 636 34.75 -0.63 -3.49
N THR A 637 35.06 -1.45 -4.51
CA THR A 637 36.44 -1.58 -5.00
C THR A 637 37.01 -0.22 -5.37
N ILE A 638 36.23 0.58 -6.11
CA ILE A 638 36.61 1.95 -6.50
C ILE A 638 36.83 2.83 -5.26
N ILE A 639 35.89 2.83 -4.31
CA ILE A 639 36.01 3.60 -3.06
C ILE A 639 37.31 3.24 -2.31
N ASN A 640 37.58 1.95 -2.13
CA ASN A 640 38.78 1.47 -1.43
C ASN A 640 40.06 1.88 -2.18
N LYS A 641 40.06 1.82 -3.51
CA LYS A 641 41.18 2.25 -4.37
C LYS A 641 41.45 3.75 -4.23
N CYS A 642 40.43 4.58 -4.24
CA CYS A 642 40.55 6.03 -3.99
C CYS A 642 41.11 6.30 -2.59
N PHE A 643 40.61 5.60 -1.56
CA PHE A 643 41.10 5.77 -0.18
C PHE A 643 42.56 5.37 -0.02
N LYS A 644 43.02 4.30 -0.67
CA LYS A 644 44.43 3.90 -0.70
C LYS A 644 45.31 4.98 -1.32
N LYS A 645 44.83 5.63 -2.38
CA LYS A 645 45.48 6.78 -3.02
C LYS A 645 45.29 8.10 -2.27
N LYS A 646 44.65 8.10 -1.09
CA LYS A 646 44.28 9.31 -0.32
C LYS A 646 43.46 10.34 -1.13
N LYS A 647 42.69 9.89 -2.12
CA LYS A 647 41.81 10.71 -2.96
C LYS A 647 40.35 10.62 -2.50
N TYR A 648 39.57 11.62 -2.91
CA TYR A 648 38.11 11.55 -2.84
C TYR A 648 37.55 10.78 -4.03
N LEU A 649 36.33 10.27 -3.88
CA LEU A 649 35.50 9.79 -4.98
C LEU A 649 34.18 10.56 -4.93
N TYR A 650 33.88 11.28 -6.00
CA TYR A 650 32.64 12.01 -6.15
C TYR A 650 31.63 11.12 -6.88
N ALA A 651 30.49 10.88 -6.24
CA ALA A 651 29.43 10.04 -6.81
C ALA A 651 28.10 10.81 -6.84
N CYS A 652 27.46 10.84 -8.01
CA CYS A 652 26.09 11.35 -8.17
C CYS A 652 25.13 10.17 -8.40
N PHE A 653 24.17 10.00 -7.50
CA PHE A 653 23.10 9.03 -7.65
C PHE A 653 21.91 9.70 -8.33
N ILE A 654 21.66 9.37 -9.59
CA ILE A 654 20.63 9.99 -10.43
C ILE A 654 19.34 9.17 -10.37
N ASP A 655 18.22 9.86 -10.15
CA ASP A 655 16.86 9.30 -10.21
C ASP A 655 16.12 9.94 -11.40
N LEU A 656 15.69 9.11 -12.36
CA LEU A 656 14.93 9.57 -13.52
C LEU A 656 13.43 9.66 -13.21
N ASN A 657 12.80 10.76 -13.60
CA ASN A 657 11.37 10.97 -13.43
C ASN A 657 10.56 10.05 -14.35
N LYS A 658 9.88 9.04 -13.78
CA LYS A 658 8.97 8.15 -14.52
C LYS A 658 9.65 7.56 -15.77
N ALA A 659 10.87 7.04 -15.61
CA ALA A 659 11.79 6.67 -16.70
C ALA A 659 11.14 5.85 -17.83
N PHE A 660 10.42 4.78 -17.48
CA PHE A 660 9.71 3.94 -18.46
C PHE A 660 8.60 4.71 -19.19
N ASP A 661 7.86 5.55 -18.48
CA ASP A 661 6.70 6.25 -19.03
C ASP A 661 7.10 7.44 -19.91
N ARG A 662 8.36 7.89 -19.84
CA ARG A 662 8.91 9.01 -20.64
C ARG A 662 9.68 8.60 -21.89
N VAL A 663 9.96 7.32 -22.09
CA VAL A 663 10.75 6.88 -23.25
C VAL A 663 10.15 7.41 -24.55
N TRP A 664 10.96 8.16 -25.29
CA TRP A 664 10.58 8.71 -26.58
C TRP A 664 10.60 7.60 -27.64
N ARG A 665 9.42 7.11 -28.01
CA ARG A 665 9.26 5.93 -28.89
C ARG A 665 9.90 6.10 -30.26
N LYS A 666 9.76 7.26 -30.90
CA LYS A 666 10.36 7.50 -32.23
C LYS A 666 11.90 7.50 -32.14
N GLY A 667 12.47 8.08 -31.09
CA GLY A 667 13.91 7.97 -30.81
C GLY A 667 14.35 6.53 -30.54
N LEU A 668 13.57 5.76 -29.78
CA LEU A 668 13.82 4.32 -29.59
C LEU A 668 13.81 3.55 -30.93
N TYR A 669 12.89 3.86 -31.85
CA TYR A 669 12.84 3.21 -33.16
C TYR A 669 14.08 3.47 -34.00
N VAL A 670 14.63 4.70 -33.96
CA VAL A 670 15.92 5.01 -34.59
C VAL A 670 17.02 4.13 -34.02
N LYS A 671 17.12 4.03 -32.68
CA LYS A 671 18.11 3.16 -32.02
C LYS A 671 17.97 1.69 -32.43
N LEU A 672 16.75 1.16 -32.47
CA LEU A 672 16.51 -0.23 -32.89
C LEU A 672 16.99 -0.49 -34.32
N LEU A 673 16.66 0.40 -35.26
CA LEU A 673 17.07 0.27 -36.66
C LEU A 673 18.58 0.40 -36.83
N ASN A 674 19.22 1.35 -36.13
CA ASN A 674 20.68 1.50 -36.14
C ASN A 674 21.41 0.29 -35.55
N LEU A 675 20.79 -0.43 -34.62
CA LEU A 675 21.30 -1.69 -34.09
C LEU A 675 21.01 -2.89 -35.00
N GLY A 676 20.43 -2.70 -36.19
CA GLY A 676 20.11 -3.80 -37.11
C GLY A 676 18.87 -4.61 -36.70
N ILE A 677 18.05 -4.12 -35.77
CA ILE A 677 16.73 -4.69 -35.48
C ILE A 677 15.74 -4.11 -36.49
N SER A 678 15.71 -4.74 -37.66
CA SER A 678 15.03 -4.28 -38.87
C SER A 678 14.02 -5.32 -39.39
N GLY A 679 13.29 -5.02 -40.46
CA GLY A 679 12.31 -5.93 -41.06
C GLY A 679 10.99 -6.02 -40.29
N ASN A 680 10.37 -7.20 -40.27
CA ASN A 680 9.03 -7.36 -39.72
C ASN A 680 9.00 -7.50 -38.19
N ILE A 681 10.09 -7.95 -37.55
CA ILE A 681 10.21 -7.92 -36.09
C ILE A 681 10.13 -6.48 -35.57
N TYR A 682 10.79 -5.53 -36.27
CA TYR A 682 10.72 -4.11 -35.99
C TYR A 682 9.29 -3.58 -36.19
N LYS A 683 8.67 -3.89 -37.33
CA LYS A 683 7.27 -3.50 -37.60
C LYS A 683 6.31 -4.03 -36.54
N THR A 684 6.52 -5.24 -36.05
CA THR A 684 5.73 -5.85 -34.97
C THR A 684 5.87 -5.06 -33.67
N ILE A 685 7.09 -4.67 -33.28
CA ILE A 685 7.36 -3.83 -32.11
C ILE A 685 6.70 -2.46 -32.27
N LYS A 686 6.86 -1.83 -33.44
CA LYS A 686 6.25 -0.54 -33.77
C LYS A 686 4.71 -0.63 -33.67
N SER A 687 4.11 -1.64 -34.28
CA SER A 687 2.67 -1.92 -34.26
C SER A 687 2.15 -2.11 -32.83
N MET A 688 2.89 -2.81 -31.96
CA MET A 688 2.51 -3.02 -30.56
C MET A 688 2.41 -1.70 -29.77
N PHE A 689 3.35 -0.77 -29.99
CA PHE A 689 3.38 0.50 -29.24
C PHE A 689 2.50 1.58 -29.88
N ASP A 690 2.57 1.79 -31.19
CA ASP A 690 1.81 2.85 -31.88
C ASP A 690 0.28 2.66 -31.74
N ASN A 691 -0.19 1.40 -31.63
CA ASN A 691 -1.61 1.10 -31.43
C ASN A 691 -2.03 1.01 -29.95
N SER A 692 -1.16 1.36 -28.99
CA SER A 692 -1.39 1.13 -27.57
C SER A 692 -2.54 1.93 -26.96
N LYS A 693 -3.56 1.23 -26.49
CA LYS A 693 -4.69 1.76 -25.71
C LYS A 693 -4.67 1.20 -24.29
N SER A 694 -5.22 1.94 -23.34
CA SER A 694 -5.29 1.52 -21.95
C SER A 694 -6.57 1.93 -21.25
N GLN A 695 -6.95 1.16 -20.23
CA GLN A 695 -8.05 1.43 -19.30
C GLN A 695 -7.56 1.26 -17.87
N VAL A 696 -7.98 2.13 -16.96
CA VAL A 696 -7.63 2.03 -15.53
C VAL A 696 -8.65 1.17 -14.80
N LYS A 697 -8.17 0.20 -14.01
CA LYS A 697 -8.99 -0.66 -13.17
C LYS A 697 -8.93 -0.26 -11.70
N VAL A 698 -10.07 0.14 -11.14
CA VAL A 698 -10.22 0.46 -9.71
C VAL A 698 -11.41 -0.30 -9.16
N ASN A 699 -11.21 -1.08 -8.10
CA ASN A 699 -12.28 -1.83 -7.40
C ASN A 699 -13.19 -2.70 -8.32
N ASN A 700 -12.63 -3.22 -9.42
CA ASN A 700 -13.29 -3.98 -10.51
C ASN A 700 -14.09 -3.15 -11.52
N ASN A 701 -14.16 -1.84 -11.37
CA ASN A 701 -14.67 -0.94 -12.40
C ASN A 701 -13.54 -0.56 -13.36
N LEU A 702 -13.89 -0.33 -14.63
CA LEU A 702 -12.96 0.11 -15.68
C LEU A 702 -13.26 1.56 -16.05
N SER A 703 -12.22 2.36 -16.28
CA SER A 703 -12.38 3.67 -16.91
C SER A 703 -12.65 3.54 -18.41
N ASN A 704 -13.05 4.65 -19.03
CA ASN A 704 -12.97 4.81 -20.49
C ASN A 704 -11.53 4.58 -20.97
N SER A 705 -11.39 4.09 -22.20
CA SER A 705 -10.10 3.87 -22.84
C SER A 705 -9.42 5.19 -23.21
N PHE A 706 -8.09 5.18 -23.23
CA PHE A 706 -7.23 6.27 -23.69
C PHE A 706 -6.03 5.72 -24.47
N ARG A 707 -5.48 6.51 -25.39
CA ARG A 707 -4.27 6.15 -26.14
C ARG A 707 -3.03 6.49 -25.34
N ASN A 708 -2.02 5.62 -25.40
CA ASN A 708 -0.69 5.91 -24.86
C ASN A 708 0.24 6.28 -26.00
N GLU A 709 0.72 7.52 -26.05
CA GLU A 709 1.56 8.00 -27.15
C GLU A 709 3.07 7.97 -26.81
N ILE A 710 3.40 8.01 -25.52
CA ILE A 710 4.77 8.00 -25.01
C ILE A 710 5.00 6.79 -24.08
N GLY A 711 6.28 6.49 -23.83
CA GLY A 711 6.69 5.53 -22.84
C GLY A 711 6.54 4.07 -23.26
N LEU A 712 7.05 3.20 -22.40
CA LEU A 712 7.01 1.75 -22.52
C LEU A 712 5.96 1.17 -21.56
N MET A 713 5.31 0.09 -21.98
CA MET A 713 4.26 -0.55 -21.20
C MET A 713 4.84 -1.27 -19.97
N GLN A 714 4.66 -0.68 -18.78
CA GLN A 714 5.12 -1.29 -17.53
C GLN A 714 4.42 -2.63 -17.29
N GLY A 715 5.19 -3.73 -17.21
CA GLY A 715 4.67 -5.09 -17.02
C GLY A 715 4.70 -5.95 -18.29
N ASN A 716 5.04 -5.37 -19.45
CA ASN A 716 5.43 -6.10 -20.63
C ASN A 716 6.86 -6.64 -20.48
N ASN A 717 7.14 -7.83 -21.01
CA ASN A 717 8.45 -8.50 -20.91
C ASN A 717 9.52 -7.93 -21.86
N LEU A 718 9.12 -7.26 -22.95
CA LEU A 718 10.05 -6.62 -23.88
C LEU A 718 10.50 -5.22 -23.40
N SER A 719 9.64 -4.51 -22.66
CA SER A 719 9.91 -3.15 -22.20
C SER A 719 11.23 -2.97 -21.42
N PRO A 720 11.63 -3.87 -20.50
CA PRO A 720 12.92 -3.75 -19.82
C PRO A 720 14.13 -3.82 -20.77
N LEU A 721 14.07 -4.69 -21.79
CA LEU A 721 15.12 -4.80 -22.80
C LEU A 721 15.21 -3.53 -23.65
N LEU A 722 14.06 -3.00 -24.09
CA LEU A 722 14.00 -1.76 -24.86
C LEU A 722 14.49 -0.55 -24.07
N PHE A 723 14.23 -0.50 -22.76
CA PHE A 723 14.76 0.54 -21.90
C PHE A 723 16.29 0.48 -21.81
N ASN A 724 16.85 -0.73 -21.64
CA ASN A 724 18.31 -0.90 -21.65
C ASN A 724 18.92 -0.45 -22.99
N VAL A 725 18.31 -0.79 -24.13
CA VAL A 725 18.74 -0.29 -25.45
C VAL A 725 18.64 1.23 -25.53
N PHE A 726 17.57 1.81 -24.96
CA PHE A 726 17.36 3.26 -25.01
C PHE A 726 18.44 4.04 -24.26
N ILE A 727 18.84 3.56 -23.07
CA ILE A 727 19.78 4.27 -22.20
C ILE A 727 21.25 3.96 -22.52
N ASP A 728 21.54 2.93 -23.33
CA ASP A 728 22.91 2.41 -23.49
C ASP A 728 23.91 3.46 -23.99
N ASP A 729 23.49 4.29 -24.95
CA ASP A 729 24.32 5.36 -25.52
C ASP A 729 24.70 6.45 -24.52
N LEU A 730 24.08 6.51 -23.33
CA LEU A 730 24.46 7.49 -22.29
C LEU A 730 25.96 7.40 -21.96
N VAL A 731 26.50 6.18 -21.99
CA VAL A 731 27.91 5.95 -21.65
C VAL A 731 28.85 6.65 -22.62
N SER A 732 28.51 6.73 -23.91
CA SER A 732 29.35 7.40 -24.91
C SER A 732 29.33 8.92 -24.80
N TYR A 733 28.34 9.50 -24.08
CA TYR A 733 28.29 10.94 -23.82
C TYR A 733 29.25 11.37 -22.71
N ILE A 734 29.62 10.47 -21.80
CA ILE A 734 30.45 10.83 -20.65
C ILE A 734 31.92 10.90 -21.09
N GLU A 735 32.39 12.12 -21.34
CA GLU A 735 33.75 12.41 -21.81
C GLU A 735 34.78 12.30 -20.67
N GLY A 736 35.32 11.10 -20.48
CA GLY A 736 36.75 10.81 -20.26
C GLY A 736 37.56 11.41 -19.10
N LYS A 737 37.15 12.48 -18.41
CA LYS A 737 38.03 13.16 -17.43
C LYS A 737 37.90 12.58 -16.02
N ASP A 738 39.03 12.19 -15.45
CA ASP A 738 39.17 11.70 -14.07
C ASP A 738 38.21 10.55 -13.71
N ILE A 739 37.88 9.71 -14.69
CA ILE A 739 37.04 8.52 -14.50
C ILE A 739 37.82 7.49 -13.65
N PRO A 740 37.21 6.90 -12.60
CA PRO A 740 37.86 5.84 -11.85
C PRO A 740 37.95 4.55 -12.68
N ASN A 741 39.00 3.77 -12.45
CA ASN A 741 39.25 2.52 -13.16
C ASN A 741 39.16 1.31 -12.23
N VAL A 742 38.63 0.20 -12.75
CA VAL A 742 38.74 -1.14 -12.18
C VAL A 742 39.61 -1.99 -13.09
N GLY A 743 40.75 -2.44 -12.59
CA GLY A 743 41.85 -2.90 -13.44
C GLY A 743 42.32 -1.74 -14.32
N ASN A 744 42.47 -2.04 -15.61
CA ASN A 744 42.72 -1.07 -16.66
C ASN A 744 41.43 -0.58 -17.35
N TYR A 745 40.26 -0.90 -16.79
CA TYR A 745 38.97 -0.60 -17.42
C TYR A 745 38.32 0.62 -16.74
N PRO A 746 38.02 1.70 -17.49
CA PRO A 746 37.36 2.89 -16.94
C PRO A 746 35.90 2.59 -16.56
N VAL A 747 35.42 3.17 -15.46
CA VAL A 747 34.05 2.99 -14.96
C VAL A 747 33.41 4.37 -14.77
N PRO A 748 32.88 5.00 -15.84
CA PRO A 748 32.23 6.31 -15.76
C PRO A 748 30.93 6.26 -14.97
N CYS A 749 30.22 5.13 -15.06
CA CYS A 749 28.95 4.95 -14.39
C CYS A 749 28.68 3.48 -14.02
N LEU A 750 27.72 3.30 -13.13
CA LEU A 750 27.13 2.01 -12.78
C LEU A 750 25.61 2.15 -12.87
N MET A 751 24.98 1.39 -13.77
CA MET A 751 23.54 1.45 -14.02
C MET A 751 22.86 0.15 -13.59
N TYR A 752 21.69 0.27 -12.98
CA TYR A 752 20.75 -0.81 -12.74
C TYR A 752 19.37 -0.33 -13.20
N ALA A 753 19.10 -0.52 -14.48
CA ALA A 753 17.97 0.09 -15.17
C ALA A 753 18.03 1.62 -15.06
N ASP A 754 17.03 2.24 -14.43
CA ASP A 754 16.90 3.68 -14.22
C ASP A 754 17.71 4.21 -13.03
N ASP A 755 18.06 3.36 -12.06
CA ASP A 755 18.97 3.71 -10.98
C ASP A 755 20.41 3.76 -11.53
N MET A 756 21.03 4.95 -11.57
CA MET A 756 22.40 5.10 -12.05
C MET A 756 23.28 5.91 -11.10
N VAL A 757 24.58 5.60 -11.12
CA VAL A 757 25.61 6.32 -10.37
C VAL A 757 26.68 6.79 -11.32
N ILE A 758 26.93 8.10 -11.36
CA ILE A 758 28.02 8.72 -12.13
C ILE A 758 29.21 8.93 -11.19
N LEU A 759 30.42 8.59 -11.63
CA LEU A 759 31.62 8.54 -10.80
C LEU A 759 32.75 9.40 -11.37
N SER A 760 33.46 10.13 -10.51
CA SER A 760 34.70 10.82 -10.86
C SER A 760 35.64 10.93 -9.65
N GLU A 761 36.95 10.94 -9.89
CA GLU A 761 37.97 11.19 -8.87
C GLU A 761 38.11 12.69 -8.52
N THR A 762 37.55 13.60 -9.34
CA THR A 762 37.62 15.06 -9.13
C THR A 762 36.23 15.70 -9.14
N LYS A 763 36.14 16.93 -8.60
CA LYS A 763 34.89 17.70 -8.60
C LYS A 763 34.55 18.16 -10.02
N GLU A 764 35.54 18.64 -10.74
CA GLU A 764 35.43 19.15 -12.10
C GLU A 764 35.03 18.02 -13.06
N GLY A 765 35.63 16.83 -12.92
CA GLY A 765 35.27 15.65 -13.70
C GLY A 765 33.83 15.20 -13.45
N LEU A 766 33.34 15.24 -12.21
CA LEU A 766 31.94 14.92 -11.94
C LEU A 766 30.99 15.95 -12.56
N GLN A 767 31.25 17.25 -12.44
CA GLN A 767 30.38 18.27 -13.05
C GLN A 767 30.32 18.12 -14.57
N ASN A 768 31.47 17.93 -15.25
CA ASN A 768 31.49 17.68 -16.69
C ASN A 768 30.65 16.45 -17.07
N SER A 769 30.74 15.39 -16.28
CA SER A 769 29.94 14.18 -16.51
C SER A 769 28.44 14.44 -16.32
N LEU A 770 28.05 15.28 -15.36
CA LEU A 770 26.66 15.68 -15.15
C LEU A 770 26.14 16.55 -16.30
N ASP A 771 26.95 17.45 -16.84
CA ASP A 771 26.60 18.28 -18.00
C ASP A 771 26.37 17.39 -19.25
N CYS A 772 27.21 16.37 -19.44
CA CYS A 772 27.01 15.36 -20.48
C CYS A 772 25.70 14.57 -20.30
N VAL A 773 25.40 14.17 -19.07
CA VAL A 773 24.15 13.44 -18.75
C VAL A 773 22.92 14.35 -18.97
N ASP A 774 23.01 15.63 -18.62
CA ASP A 774 21.95 16.62 -18.84
C ASP A 774 21.70 16.83 -20.34
N LYS A 775 22.77 16.99 -21.13
CA LYS A 775 22.70 17.03 -22.60
C LYS A 775 22.02 15.79 -23.18
N PHE A 776 22.41 14.60 -22.73
CA PHE A 776 21.77 13.35 -23.15
C PHE A 776 20.27 13.34 -22.81
N CYS A 777 19.91 13.74 -21.59
CA CYS A 777 18.51 13.78 -21.16
C CYS A 777 17.69 14.78 -21.97
N HIS A 778 18.26 15.94 -22.29
CA HIS A 778 17.63 16.97 -23.11
C HIS A 778 17.38 16.50 -24.55
N GLN A 779 18.34 15.79 -25.15
CA GLN A 779 18.24 15.24 -26.51
C GLN A 779 17.30 14.04 -26.61
N TRP A 780 17.36 13.12 -25.65
CA TRP A 780 16.57 11.89 -25.65
C TRP A 780 15.25 11.99 -24.87
N ARG A 781 14.86 13.21 -24.47
CA ARG A 781 13.59 13.52 -23.81
C ARG A 781 13.38 12.79 -22.47
N LEU A 782 14.45 12.59 -21.73
CA LEU A 782 14.41 12.11 -20.35
C LEU A 782 14.45 13.29 -19.38
N LYS A 783 13.90 13.09 -18.18
CA LYS A 783 13.85 14.13 -17.15
C LYS A 783 14.46 13.60 -15.86
N ILE A 784 15.39 14.35 -15.29
CA ILE A 784 16.04 14.02 -14.03
C ILE A 784 15.19 14.57 -12.88
N ASN A 785 15.05 13.79 -11.80
CA ASN A 785 14.46 14.26 -10.55
C ASN A 785 15.56 14.89 -9.68
N SER A 786 15.75 16.20 -9.78
CA SER A 786 16.75 16.94 -8.98
C SER A 786 16.55 16.78 -7.47
N THR A 787 15.29 16.69 -7.01
CA THR A 787 14.96 16.47 -5.59
C THR A 787 15.40 15.11 -5.05
N LYS A 788 15.40 14.06 -5.87
CA LYS A 788 15.82 12.71 -5.46
C LYS A 788 17.24 12.38 -5.84
N THR A 789 17.79 13.07 -6.84
CA THR A 789 19.19 12.97 -7.24
C THR A 789 20.06 13.56 -6.14
N LYS A 790 21.10 12.83 -5.70
CA LYS A 790 21.95 13.23 -4.57
C LYS A 790 23.42 13.01 -4.86
N ILE A 791 24.25 13.89 -4.29
CA ILE A 791 25.71 13.78 -4.32
C ILE A 791 26.21 13.16 -3.02
N LEU A 792 27.09 12.16 -3.12
CA LEU A 792 27.83 11.60 -2.00
C LEU A 792 29.32 11.61 -2.33
N VAL A 793 30.10 12.33 -1.53
CA VAL A 793 31.55 12.38 -1.68
C VAL A 793 32.19 11.41 -0.68
N PHE A 794 32.77 10.33 -1.21
CA PHE A 794 33.45 9.35 -0.38
C PHE A 794 34.82 9.84 0.05
N ASN A 795 35.10 9.74 1.34
CA ASN A 795 36.36 10.14 1.95
C ASN A 795 36.66 9.34 3.23
N LYS A 796 37.93 9.11 3.54
CA LYS A 796 38.35 8.30 4.70
C LYS A 796 37.84 8.85 6.04
N SER A 797 37.64 10.17 6.16
CA SER A 797 37.14 10.79 7.40
C SER A 797 35.63 10.59 7.62
N GLY A 798 34.88 10.24 6.57
CA GLY A 798 33.42 10.16 6.59
C GLY A 798 32.69 11.49 6.78
N ARG A 799 33.40 12.62 6.80
CA ARG A 799 32.81 13.95 6.96
C ARG A 799 32.05 14.32 5.69
N LYS A 800 30.97 15.07 5.86
CA LYS A 800 30.23 15.65 4.74
C LYS A 800 31.12 16.70 4.07
N VAL A 801 31.35 16.54 2.77
CA VAL A 801 32.06 17.52 1.95
C VAL A 801 31.00 18.38 1.26
N TYR A 802 31.11 19.70 1.41
CA TYR A 802 30.19 20.65 0.78
C TYR A 802 30.79 21.12 -0.54
N THR A 803 30.21 20.65 -1.64
CA THR A 803 30.63 20.98 -3.00
C THR A 803 29.42 21.26 -3.85
N LYS A 804 29.38 22.40 -4.53
CA LYS A 804 28.25 22.74 -5.40
C LYS A 804 28.36 21.97 -6.71
N PHE A 805 27.27 21.29 -7.05
CA PHE A 805 27.05 20.59 -8.31
C PHE A 805 25.70 21.00 -8.85
N TYR A 806 25.59 21.14 -10.16
CA TYR A 806 24.37 21.58 -10.82
C TYR A 806 23.95 20.59 -11.89
N ILE A 807 22.64 20.45 -12.09
CA ILE A 807 22.06 19.76 -13.24
C ILE A 807 20.82 20.53 -13.66
N ASN A 808 20.68 20.86 -14.95
CA ASN A 808 19.63 21.76 -15.43
C ASN A 808 19.51 23.06 -14.59
N ASN A 809 20.66 23.69 -14.31
CA ASN A 809 20.79 24.88 -13.45
C ASN A 809 20.25 24.74 -12.00
N CYS A 810 19.95 23.52 -11.55
CA CYS A 810 19.46 23.25 -10.20
C CYS A 810 20.59 22.68 -9.33
N GLU A 811 20.83 23.28 -8.16
CA GLU A 811 21.84 22.78 -7.22
C GLU A 811 21.42 21.43 -6.62
N LEU A 812 22.33 20.45 -6.68
CA LEU A 812 22.12 19.12 -6.13
C LEU A 812 22.50 19.04 -4.65
N GLU A 813 21.70 18.32 -3.86
CA GLU A 813 21.96 18.16 -2.43
C GLU A 813 23.13 17.20 -2.17
N ASN A 814 24.11 17.67 -1.41
CA ASN A 814 25.17 16.82 -0.84
C ASN A 814 24.65 16.07 0.39
N VAL A 815 24.90 14.77 0.47
CA VAL A 815 24.52 13.91 1.59
C VAL A 815 25.74 13.19 2.17
N CYS A 816 25.64 12.71 3.41
CA CYS A 816 26.67 11.87 4.04
C CYS A 816 26.34 10.36 4.00
N HIS A 817 25.11 10.03 3.60
CA HIS A 817 24.66 8.66 3.36
C HIS A 817 23.59 8.62 2.26
N TYR A 818 23.53 7.54 1.50
CA TYR A 818 22.54 7.35 0.44
C TYR A 818 22.09 5.88 0.37
N ASN A 819 20.80 5.63 0.10
CA ASN A 819 20.28 4.28 -0.08
C ASN A 819 20.38 3.86 -1.55
N TYR A 820 21.39 3.07 -1.90
CA TYR A 820 21.61 2.58 -3.26
C TYR A 820 21.29 1.08 -3.34
N LEU A 821 20.43 0.69 -4.28
CA LEU A 821 20.01 -0.70 -4.52
C LEU A 821 19.59 -1.44 -3.23
N GLY A 822 18.96 -0.74 -2.28
CA GLY A 822 18.48 -1.31 -1.02
C GLY A 822 19.49 -1.33 0.14
N VAL A 823 20.74 -0.87 -0.07
CA VAL A 823 21.79 -0.77 0.95
C VAL A 823 22.12 0.70 1.23
N SER A 824 22.28 1.08 2.51
CA SER A 824 22.72 2.41 2.89
C SER A 824 24.24 2.51 2.82
N LEU A 825 24.75 3.33 1.91
CA LEU A 825 26.15 3.69 1.77
C LEU A 825 26.48 4.92 2.61
N GLN A 826 27.69 5.01 3.16
CA GLN A 826 28.18 6.16 3.92
C GLN A 826 29.42 6.77 3.25
N ALA A 827 29.64 8.08 3.44
CA ALA A 827 30.82 8.78 2.92
C ALA A 827 32.16 8.14 3.36
N SER A 828 32.22 7.52 4.55
CA SER A 828 33.40 6.79 5.02
C SER A 828 33.66 5.46 4.31
N GLY A 829 32.77 5.04 3.40
CA GLY A 829 32.76 3.69 2.84
C GLY A 829 32.41 2.60 3.85
N SER A 830 31.95 2.96 5.06
CA SER A 830 31.48 2.02 6.08
C SER A 830 30.05 1.56 5.79
N PHE A 831 29.74 0.32 6.17
CA PHE A 831 28.44 -0.32 6.01
C PHE A 831 27.66 -0.48 7.32
N SER A 832 28.18 0.08 8.41
CA SER A 832 27.54 -0.01 9.73
C SER A 832 26.07 0.45 9.70
N LYS A 833 25.78 1.64 9.13
CA LYS A 833 24.40 2.13 8.96
C LYS A 833 23.55 1.24 8.02
N GLY A 834 24.17 0.62 7.02
CA GLY A 834 23.51 -0.35 6.14
C GLY A 834 23.01 -1.56 6.92
N ILE A 835 23.88 -2.15 7.74
CA ILE A 835 23.55 -3.28 8.63
C ILE A 835 22.43 -2.89 9.61
N ASP A 836 22.48 -1.67 10.16
CA ASP A 836 21.45 -1.15 11.06
C ASP A 836 20.08 -1.08 10.39
N SER A 837 20.02 -0.49 9.19
CA SER A 837 18.80 -0.39 8.38
C SER A 837 18.24 -1.76 8.01
N LEU A 838 19.08 -2.73 7.64
CA LEU A 838 18.67 -4.10 7.36
C LEU A 838 18.16 -4.81 8.61
N THR A 839 18.84 -4.60 9.76
CA THR A 839 18.42 -5.12 11.07
C THR A 839 17.04 -4.58 11.46
N ASP A 840 16.78 -3.29 11.27
CA ASP A 840 15.48 -2.68 11.57
C ASP A 840 14.37 -3.20 10.66
N LYS A 841 14.65 -3.39 9.36
CA LYS A 841 13.71 -4.01 8.42
C LYS A 841 13.40 -5.46 8.83
N ALA A 842 14.43 -6.22 9.22
CA ALA A 842 14.29 -7.60 9.67
C ALA A 842 13.53 -7.68 11.01
N LEU A 843 13.78 -6.79 11.96
CA LEU A 843 13.02 -6.66 13.22
C LEU A 843 11.54 -6.40 12.96
N LYS A 844 11.22 -5.48 12.03
CA LYS A 844 9.83 -5.21 11.63
C LYS A 844 9.15 -6.44 11.03
N ALA A 845 9.86 -7.24 10.24
CA ALA A 845 9.35 -8.50 9.71
C ALA A 845 9.16 -9.55 10.81
N TYR A 846 10.14 -9.69 11.72
CA TYR A 846 10.09 -10.57 12.88
C TYR A 846 8.89 -10.29 13.78
N PHE A 847 8.66 -9.03 14.18
CA PHE A 847 7.52 -8.69 15.03
C PHE A 847 6.16 -8.93 14.35
N LYS A 848 6.07 -8.84 13.03
CA LYS A 848 4.86 -9.24 12.29
C LYS A 848 4.58 -10.73 12.46
N ILE A 849 5.60 -11.58 12.34
CA ILE A 849 5.50 -13.03 12.53
C ILE A 849 5.08 -13.35 13.97
N VAL A 850 5.78 -12.80 14.96
CA VAL A 850 5.47 -13.01 16.38
C VAL A 850 4.03 -12.60 16.69
N LYS A 851 3.59 -11.43 16.21
CA LYS A 851 2.22 -10.93 16.40
C LYS A 851 1.18 -11.84 15.73
N ALA A 852 1.44 -12.33 14.52
CA ALA A 852 0.55 -13.26 13.84
C ALA A 852 0.35 -14.54 14.67
N LEU A 853 1.45 -15.08 15.20
CA LEU A 853 1.51 -16.31 15.97
C LEU A 853 1.08 -16.17 17.44
N THR A 854 0.82 -14.96 17.92
CA THR A 854 0.39 -14.74 19.31
C THR A 854 -1.00 -15.34 19.57
N ASN A 855 -1.19 -15.96 20.75
CA ASN A 855 -2.41 -16.65 21.20
C ASN A 855 -2.75 -17.95 20.47
N ILE A 856 -1.74 -18.65 19.94
CA ILE A 856 -1.84 -19.98 19.35
C ILE A 856 -1.23 -20.96 20.33
N ASP A 857 -2.00 -21.98 20.73
CA ASP A 857 -1.64 -22.90 21.81
C ASP A 857 -0.56 -23.90 21.36
N ASN A 858 -0.63 -24.37 20.11
CA ASN A 858 0.29 -25.36 19.55
C ASN A 858 1.02 -24.80 18.31
N ARG A 859 2.12 -24.08 18.55
CA ARG A 859 2.92 -23.49 17.47
C ARG A 859 3.95 -24.51 17.01
N SER A 860 3.79 -25.07 15.81
CA SER A 860 4.84 -25.89 15.21
C SER A 860 6.14 -25.09 15.15
N ILE A 861 7.23 -25.68 15.66
CA ILE A 861 8.58 -25.09 15.64
C ILE A 861 9.04 -24.93 14.19
N ASP A 862 8.78 -25.94 13.35
CA ASP A 862 9.13 -25.94 11.92
C ASP A 862 8.48 -24.80 11.15
N VAL A 863 7.19 -24.54 11.41
CA VAL A 863 6.48 -23.41 10.79
C VAL A 863 7.11 -22.07 11.19
N GLN A 864 7.52 -21.93 12.44
CA GLN A 864 8.17 -20.70 12.93
C GLN A 864 9.53 -20.48 12.26
N PHE A 865 10.35 -21.52 12.14
CA PHE A 865 11.63 -21.43 11.44
C PHE A 865 11.46 -21.19 9.95
N LYS A 866 10.52 -21.88 9.29
CA LYS A 866 10.21 -21.67 7.88
C LYS A 866 9.78 -20.23 7.59
N LEU A 867 8.95 -19.65 8.46
CA LEU A 867 8.56 -18.24 8.38
C LEU A 867 9.77 -17.30 8.56
N PHE A 868 10.63 -17.58 9.54
CA PHE A 868 11.84 -16.79 9.77
C PHE A 868 12.81 -16.86 8.58
N ASP A 869 13.12 -18.06 8.10
CA ASP A 869 14.05 -18.31 6.99
C ASP A 869 13.55 -17.74 5.67
N SER A 870 12.24 -17.59 5.50
CA SER A 870 11.63 -17.05 4.28
C SER A 870 11.39 -15.54 4.31
N LEU A 871 11.14 -14.94 5.49
CA LEU A 871 10.73 -13.53 5.61
C LEU A 871 11.74 -12.63 6.32
N VAL A 872 12.54 -13.17 7.22
CA VAL A 872 13.47 -12.39 8.07
C VAL A 872 14.92 -12.61 7.62
N LYS A 873 15.35 -13.87 7.52
CA LYS A 873 16.71 -14.25 7.11
C LYS A 873 17.15 -13.61 5.77
N PRO A 874 16.31 -13.53 4.71
CA PRO A 874 16.72 -12.91 3.45
C PRO A 874 16.91 -11.40 3.55
N ILE A 875 16.22 -10.72 4.48
CA ILE A 875 16.36 -9.28 4.70
C ILE A 875 17.69 -8.98 5.38
N ILE A 876 17.99 -9.70 6.48
CA ILE A 876 19.22 -9.44 7.25
C ILE A 876 20.48 -9.87 6.51
N LEU A 877 20.41 -10.91 5.66
CA LEU A 877 21.54 -11.39 4.85
C LEU A 877 21.62 -10.73 3.46
N TYR A 878 20.82 -9.70 3.19
CA TYR A 878 20.89 -9.00 1.90
C TYR A 878 22.23 -8.28 1.75
N ALA A 879 22.91 -8.49 0.61
CA ALA A 879 24.24 -7.95 0.31
C ALA A 879 25.38 -8.38 1.28
N CYS A 880 25.21 -9.46 2.04
CA CYS A 880 26.24 -9.91 2.99
C CYS A 880 27.48 -10.52 2.33
N ASP A 881 27.38 -10.93 1.07
CA ASP A 881 28.50 -11.23 0.19
C ASP A 881 29.49 -10.07 0.10
N PHE A 882 29.02 -8.86 0.37
CA PHE A 882 29.78 -7.64 0.31
C PHE A 882 30.18 -7.12 1.71
N TRP A 883 29.23 -6.84 2.61
CA TRP A 883 29.54 -6.26 3.94
C TRP A 883 29.89 -7.30 5.01
N GLY A 884 29.75 -8.59 4.69
CA GLY A 884 29.94 -9.69 5.62
C GLY A 884 31.34 -9.75 6.21
N ASP A 885 32.34 -9.30 5.46
CA ASP A 885 33.73 -9.19 5.90
C ASP A 885 33.86 -8.31 7.17
N THR A 886 33.22 -7.15 7.16
CA THR A 886 33.18 -6.16 8.24
C THR A 886 32.47 -6.70 9.48
N VAL A 887 31.58 -7.66 9.29
CA VAL A 887 30.88 -8.36 10.37
C VAL A 887 31.75 -9.46 10.94
N ILE A 888 32.34 -10.31 10.09
CA ILE A 888 33.20 -11.43 10.50
C ILE A 888 34.40 -10.90 11.28
N SER A 889 35.00 -9.79 10.86
CA SER A 889 36.14 -9.17 11.54
C SER A 889 35.78 -8.45 12.86
N ASN A 890 34.48 -8.24 13.17
CA ASN A 890 34.05 -7.52 14.37
C ASN A 890 32.97 -8.27 15.16
N LYS A 891 33.36 -8.87 16.30
CA LYS A 891 32.47 -9.63 17.19
C LYS A 891 31.20 -8.87 17.60
N LYS A 892 31.24 -7.53 17.76
CA LYS A 892 30.04 -6.74 18.11
C LYS A 892 28.95 -6.81 17.03
N ASN A 893 29.35 -6.84 15.76
CA ASN A 893 28.42 -6.91 14.64
C ASN A 893 27.80 -8.31 14.49
N ILE A 894 28.57 -9.38 14.76
CA ILE A 894 28.05 -10.75 14.80
C ILE A 894 26.92 -10.85 15.82
N VAL A 895 27.15 -10.38 17.04
CA VAL A 895 26.13 -10.38 18.11
C VAL A 895 24.84 -9.68 17.68
N LYS A 896 24.95 -8.57 16.94
CA LYS A 896 23.80 -7.81 16.45
C LYS A 896 22.93 -8.61 15.47
N ILE A 897 23.55 -9.28 14.51
CA ILE A 897 22.84 -10.09 13.50
C ILE A 897 22.23 -11.35 14.12
N GLU A 898 22.97 -12.03 15.01
CA GLU A 898 22.50 -13.25 15.68
C GLU A 898 21.33 -13.00 16.63
N LYS A 899 21.22 -11.80 17.20
CA LYS A 899 20.19 -11.45 18.18
C LYS A 899 18.78 -11.77 17.69
N LEU A 900 18.50 -11.61 16.40
CA LEU A 900 17.19 -11.91 15.81
C LEU A 900 16.85 -13.40 15.88
N GLN A 901 17.75 -14.27 15.43
CA GLN A 901 17.55 -15.71 15.47
C GLN A 901 17.49 -16.21 16.92
N LEU A 902 18.41 -15.73 17.77
CA LEU A 902 18.46 -16.10 19.18
C LEU A 902 17.20 -15.70 19.94
N ASN A 903 16.66 -14.51 19.69
CA ASN A 903 15.39 -14.08 20.29
C ASN A 903 14.23 -14.99 19.86
N LEU A 904 14.19 -15.42 18.60
CA LEU A 904 13.19 -16.38 18.14
C LEU A 904 13.35 -17.72 18.87
N CYS A 905 14.56 -18.27 18.90
CA CYS A 905 14.85 -19.55 19.55
C CYS A 905 14.49 -19.54 21.04
N LYS A 906 14.88 -18.49 21.76
CA LYS A 906 14.52 -18.29 23.18
C LYS A 906 13.02 -18.15 23.37
N HIS A 907 12.34 -17.44 22.46
CA HIS A 907 10.87 -17.31 22.46
C HIS A 907 10.17 -18.66 22.23
N ILE A 908 10.70 -19.50 21.35
CA ILE A 908 10.18 -20.86 21.08
C ILE A 908 10.31 -21.75 22.32
N LEU A 909 11.49 -21.77 22.93
CA LEU A 909 11.78 -22.59 24.12
C LEU A 909 11.22 -22.00 25.43
N LYS A 910 10.62 -20.79 25.39
CA LYS A 910 10.15 -20.03 26.57
C LYS A 910 11.25 -19.79 27.61
N LEU A 911 12.48 -19.58 27.14
CA LEU A 911 13.65 -19.36 27.99
C LEU A 911 13.86 -17.87 28.30
N HIS A 912 14.57 -17.60 29.40
CA HIS A 912 14.94 -16.24 29.77
C HIS A 912 15.94 -15.63 28.76
N SER A 913 15.95 -14.30 28.64
CA SER A 913 16.81 -13.59 27.68
C SER A 913 18.31 -13.85 27.91
N LYS A 914 18.69 -14.20 29.14
CA LYS A 914 20.08 -14.51 29.56
C LYS A 914 20.51 -15.97 29.36
N SER A 915 19.62 -16.86 28.89
CA SER A 915 19.99 -18.26 28.67
C SER A 915 21.14 -18.41 27.66
N THR A 916 21.98 -19.41 27.87
CA THR A 916 23.19 -19.69 27.07
C THR A 916 22.85 -19.88 25.60
N ASN A 917 23.46 -19.09 24.72
CA ASN A 917 23.11 -19.03 23.30
C ASN A 917 23.43 -20.33 22.55
N SER A 918 24.57 -20.97 22.86
CA SER A 918 25.01 -22.21 22.20
C SER A 918 24.05 -23.38 22.50
N VAL A 919 23.63 -23.55 23.76
CA VAL A 919 22.63 -24.55 24.15
C VAL A 919 21.30 -24.33 23.43
N VAL A 920 20.83 -23.07 23.37
CA VAL A 920 19.58 -22.70 22.68
C VAL A 920 19.61 -23.07 21.20
N LEU A 921 20.75 -22.89 20.54
CA LEU A 921 20.93 -23.23 19.14
C LEU A 921 21.02 -24.74 18.93
N ALA A 922 21.77 -25.44 19.79
CA ALA A 922 21.93 -26.90 19.75
C ALA A 922 20.58 -27.63 19.92
N GLU A 923 19.79 -27.24 20.92
CA GLU A 923 18.48 -27.85 21.21
C GLU A 923 17.50 -27.75 20.03
N LEU A 924 17.61 -26.69 19.23
CA LEU A 924 16.74 -26.44 18.08
C LEU A 924 17.37 -26.85 16.75
N GLY A 925 18.57 -27.45 16.76
CA GLY A 925 19.29 -27.82 15.53
C GLY A 925 19.60 -26.64 14.62
N ARG A 926 19.83 -25.45 15.18
CA ARG A 926 20.07 -24.21 14.42
C ARG A 926 21.55 -23.83 14.46
N PHE A 927 22.04 -23.36 13.32
CA PHE A 927 23.39 -22.79 13.22
C PHE A 927 23.34 -21.26 13.24
N PRO A 928 24.38 -20.58 13.74
CA PRO A 928 24.48 -19.13 13.66
C PRO A 928 24.42 -18.61 12.21
N LEU A 929 23.80 -17.45 12.03
CA LEU A 929 23.70 -16.76 10.74
C LEU A 929 25.06 -16.31 10.17
N PHE A 930 26.08 -16.09 11.00
CA PHE A 930 27.42 -15.72 10.49
C PHE A 930 28.06 -16.83 9.64
N LEU A 931 27.67 -18.10 9.82
CA LEU A 931 28.10 -19.19 8.93
C LEU A 931 27.47 -19.07 7.53
N ASP A 932 26.22 -18.60 7.43
CA ASP A 932 25.60 -18.29 6.13
C ASP A 932 26.31 -17.11 5.43
N ILE A 933 26.84 -16.15 6.20
CA ILE A 933 27.64 -15.03 5.67
C ILE A 933 28.93 -15.57 5.06
N LYS A 934 29.69 -16.40 5.80
CA LYS A 934 30.89 -17.09 5.30
C LYS A 934 30.61 -17.90 4.03
N TYR A 935 29.52 -18.66 4.02
CA TYR A 935 29.08 -19.42 2.84
C TYR A 935 28.83 -18.50 1.62
N ARG A 936 28.10 -17.39 1.80
CA ARG A 936 27.77 -16.47 0.70
C ARG A 936 29.01 -15.72 0.18
N LEU A 937 29.93 -15.38 1.06
CA LEU A 937 31.22 -14.78 0.71
C LEU A 937 32.00 -15.67 -0.26
N ILE A 938 32.23 -16.94 0.11
CA ILE A 938 32.94 -17.91 -0.72
C ILE A 938 32.19 -18.20 -2.02
N LYS A 939 30.86 -18.31 -1.96
CA LYS A 939 30.02 -18.50 -3.15
C LYS A 939 30.22 -17.38 -4.17
N THR A 940 30.14 -16.12 -3.75
CA THR A 940 30.31 -14.98 -4.66
C THR A 940 31.71 -14.93 -5.25
N TRP A 941 32.74 -15.19 -4.44
CA TRP A 941 34.13 -15.28 -4.91
C TRP A 941 34.33 -16.38 -5.96
N LEU A 942 33.82 -17.59 -5.72
CA LEU A 942 33.89 -18.71 -6.68
C LEU A 942 33.12 -18.42 -7.97
N GLU A 943 31.91 -17.88 -7.87
CA GLU A 943 31.10 -17.52 -9.04
C GLU A 943 31.83 -16.50 -9.93
N ALA A 944 32.45 -15.48 -9.33
CA ALA A 944 33.20 -14.46 -10.07
C ALA A 944 34.49 -15.01 -10.70
N ARG A 945 35.15 -15.96 -10.04
CA ARG A 945 36.41 -16.57 -10.49
C ARG A 945 36.20 -17.61 -11.60
N VAL A 946 35.19 -18.46 -11.46
CA VAL A 946 34.93 -19.60 -12.36
C VAL A 946 34.00 -19.21 -13.49
N LEU A 947 32.84 -18.61 -13.21
CA LEU A 947 31.83 -18.37 -14.25
C LEU A 947 32.16 -17.16 -15.14
N LYS A 948 32.86 -16.15 -14.59
CA LYS A 948 33.27 -14.92 -15.29
C LYS A 948 32.14 -14.23 -16.08
N ASP A 949 30.90 -14.40 -15.62
CA ASP A 949 29.68 -13.93 -16.29
C ASP A 949 29.60 -12.39 -16.38
N ASN A 950 30.22 -11.69 -15.43
CA ASN A 950 30.32 -10.24 -15.35
C ASN A 950 31.81 -9.84 -15.30
N PRO A 951 32.40 -9.42 -16.42
CA PRO A 951 33.83 -9.10 -16.50
C PRO A 951 34.28 -8.01 -15.52
N LEU A 952 33.45 -6.96 -15.33
CA LEU A 952 33.74 -5.88 -14.39
C LEU A 952 33.77 -6.36 -12.95
N LEU A 953 32.83 -7.23 -12.56
CA LEU A 953 32.80 -7.83 -11.24
C LEU A 953 34.04 -8.71 -11.00
N THR A 954 34.42 -9.52 -11.99
CA THR A 954 35.62 -10.36 -11.91
C THR A 954 36.88 -9.50 -11.74
N LEU A 955 37.04 -8.42 -12.51
CA LEU A 955 38.14 -7.47 -12.34
C LEU A 955 38.11 -6.79 -10.96
N ALA A 956 36.93 -6.37 -10.50
CA ALA A 956 36.75 -5.71 -9.21
C ALA A 956 37.18 -6.61 -8.04
N ILE A 957 36.81 -7.89 -8.08
CA ILE A 957 37.18 -8.87 -7.03
C ILE A 957 38.68 -9.17 -7.07
N ASN A 958 39.29 -9.29 -8.25
CA ASN A 958 40.73 -9.50 -8.37
C ASN A 958 41.54 -8.31 -7.82
N GLU A 959 41.05 -7.07 -7.97
CA GLU A 959 41.69 -5.88 -7.41
C GLU A 959 41.46 -5.70 -5.89
N MET A 960 40.55 -6.44 -5.26
CA MET A 960 40.30 -6.31 -3.80
C MET A 960 41.47 -6.80 -2.91
N ASN A 961 42.62 -7.14 -3.50
CA ASN A 961 43.85 -7.52 -2.78
C ASN A 961 44.62 -6.27 -2.27
N PHE A 962 44.16 -5.70 -1.14
CA PHE A 962 44.80 -4.54 -0.48
C PHE A 962 45.53 -4.94 0.82
N PRO A 963 46.76 -4.51 1.12
CA PRO A 963 47.41 -4.85 2.38
C PRO A 963 46.60 -4.30 3.58
N GLU A 964 46.41 -5.16 4.60
CA GLU A 964 45.59 -5.01 5.82
C GLU A 964 44.06 -5.23 5.70
N ASN A 965 43.54 -6.28 6.36
CA ASN A 965 42.10 -6.55 6.60
C ASN A 965 41.16 -6.35 5.38
N ASN A 966 41.56 -6.88 4.22
CA ASN A 966 40.75 -6.77 2.99
C ASN A 966 39.76 -7.95 2.84
N TRP A 967 38.76 -7.77 1.97
CA TRP A 967 37.71 -8.75 1.67
C TRP A 967 38.26 -10.10 1.19
N LEU A 968 39.33 -10.10 0.37
CA LEU A 968 39.97 -11.30 -0.18
C LEU A 968 40.78 -12.08 0.86
N CYS A 969 41.43 -11.41 1.80
CA CYS A 969 42.07 -12.02 2.98
C CYS A 969 41.01 -12.72 3.83
N ASN A 970 39.83 -12.14 3.99
CA ASN A 970 38.73 -12.80 4.71
C ASN A 970 38.19 -14.03 3.96
N VAL A 971 38.17 -14.02 2.62
CA VAL A 971 37.90 -15.21 1.80
C VAL A 971 38.95 -16.29 2.08
N GLN A 972 40.24 -15.95 2.00
CA GLN A 972 41.34 -16.87 2.25
C GLN A 972 41.28 -17.44 3.67
N ASN A 973 41.21 -16.59 4.69
CA ASN A 973 41.08 -16.99 6.09
C ASN A 973 39.88 -17.92 6.31
N THR A 974 38.74 -17.63 5.67
CA THR A 974 37.54 -18.46 5.79
C THR A 974 37.73 -19.84 5.15
N LEU A 975 38.49 -19.94 4.06
CA LEU A 975 38.87 -21.22 3.45
C LEU A 975 39.90 -21.98 4.30
N ASP A 976 40.89 -21.28 4.84
CA ASP A 976 41.93 -21.84 5.70
C ASP A 976 41.34 -22.40 6.99
N GLU A 977 40.44 -21.65 7.64
CA GLU A 977 39.67 -22.11 8.79
C GLU A 977 38.90 -23.40 8.48
N ALA A 978 38.39 -23.55 7.26
CA ALA A 978 37.69 -24.76 6.82
C ALA A 978 38.64 -25.93 6.45
N GLY A 979 39.95 -25.71 6.44
CA GLY A 979 40.94 -26.67 5.91
C GLY A 979 40.88 -26.82 4.39
N MET A 980 40.36 -25.81 3.69
CA MET A 980 40.16 -25.79 2.23
C MET A 980 40.97 -24.66 1.54
N GLY A 981 42.02 -24.18 2.20
CA GLY A 981 42.90 -23.11 1.70
C GLY A 981 43.50 -23.37 0.32
N TYR A 982 43.76 -24.64 -0.03
CA TYR A 982 44.29 -25.05 -1.34
C TYR A 982 43.42 -24.59 -2.52
N ILE A 983 42.11 -24.39 -2.32
CA ILE A 983 41.20 -23.88 -3.36
C ILE A 983 41.51 -22.43 -3.73
N PHE A 984 42.06 -21.66 -2.79
CA PHE A 984 42.40 -20.26 -3.02
C PHE A 984 43.47 -20.14 -4.11
N THR A 985 44.48 -21.02 -4.11
CA THR A 985 45.58 -21.02 -5.08
C THR A 985 45.38 -21.97 -6.26
N ALA A 986 44.46 -22.93 -6.17
CA ALA A 986 44.17 -23.88 -7.25
C ALA A 986 43.76 -23.19 -8.56
N ASP A 987 44.17 -23.73 -9.71
CA ASP A 987 43.67 -23.28 -11.00
C ASP A 987 42.27 -23.87 -11.25
N LEU A 988 41.25 -23.02 -11.12
CA LEU A 988 39.84 -23.42 -11.23
C LEU A 988 39.34 -23.07 -12.63
N ASN A 989 39.08 -24.10 -13.44
CA ASN A 989 38.48 -23.95 -14.77
C ASN A 989 36.95 -24.13 -14.74
N ASP A 990 36.30 -23.94 -15.89
CA ASP A 990 34.84 -24.04 -16.05
C ASP A 990 34.27 -25.43 -15.69
N SER A 991 35.12 -26.47 -15.63
CA SER A 991 34.71 -27.83 -15.22
C SER A 991 34.57 -27.97 -13.70
N PHE A 992 35.03 -26.99 -12.93
CA PHE A 992 34.92 -26.99 -11.47
C PHE A 992 33.45 -26.92 -11.04
N ASN A 993 32.97 -27.98 -10.38
CA ASN A 993 31.59 -28.03 -9.89
C ASN A 993 31.42 -27.20 -8.60
N ILE A 994 31.11 -25.91 -8.76
CA ILE A 994 30.89 -24.94 -7.68
C ILE A 994 29.85 -25.47 -6.67
N ASN A 995 28.73 -26.05 -7.13
CA ASN A 995 27.65 -26.51 -6.25
C ASN A 995 28.10 -27.67 -5.36
N SER A 996 28.84 -28.63 -5.93
CA SER A 996 29.40 -29.77 -5.18
C SER A 996 30.39 -29.28 -4.11
N PHE A 997 31.30 -28.37 -4.48
CA PHE A 997 32.24 -27.77 -3.52
C PHE A 997 31.52 -27.02 -2.40
N LEU A 998 30.59 -26.13 -2.75
CA LEU A 998 29.85 -25.33 -1.76
C LEU A 998 29.05 -26.21 -0.80
N SER A 999 28.52 -27.34 -1.25
CA SER A 999 27.85 -28.31 -0.37
C SER A 999 28.82 -28.87 0.68
N LYS A 1000 30.01 -29.32 0.26
CA LYS A 1000 31.05 -29.85 1.16
C LYS A 1000 31.56 -28.76 2.12
N PHE A 1001 31.83 -27.57 1.59
CA PHE A 1001 32.29 -26.42 2.35
C PHE A 1001 31.28 -26.03 3.46
N LYS A 1002 29.98 -26.03 3.15
CA LYS A 1002 28.93 -25.74 4.13
C LYS A 1002 28.91 -26.77 5.25
N THR A 1003 28.97 -28.07 4.93
CA THR A 1003 29.05 -29.13 5.94
C THR A 1003 30.28 -28.94 6.83
N ARG A 1004 31.44 -28.67 6.22
CA ARG A 1004 32.69 -28.45 6.96
C ARG A 1004 32.61 -27.27 7.94
N LEU A 1005 32.00 -26.15 7.54
CA LEU A 1005 31.77 -25.01 8.43
C LEU A 1005 30.90 -25.38 9.64
N HIS A 1006 29.88 -26.22 9.43
CA HIS A 1006 29.04 -26.69 10.52
C HIS A 1006 29.80 -27.63 11.47
N ASP A 1007 30.58 -28.57 10.93
CA ASP A 1007 31.37 -29.52 11.73
C ASP A 1007 32.38 -28.78 12.63
N ILE A 1008 33.10 -27.81 12.07
CA ILE A 1008 34.07 -27.00 12.83
C ILE A 1008 33.36 -26.21 13.93
N TYR A 1009 32.21 -25.62 13.62
CA TYR A 1009 31.43 -24.89 14.63
C TYR A 1009 31.01 -25.82 15.78
N ILE A 1010 30.53 -27.02 15.48
CA ILE A 1010 30.16 -28.02 16.49
C ILE A 1010 31.36 -28.36 17.36
N ILE A 1011 32.52 -28.70 16.76
CA ILE A 1011 33.75 -29.06 17.49
C ILE A 1011 34.17 -27.93 18.44
N LEU A 1012 34.18 -26.68 17.96
CA LEU A 1012 34.59 -25.52 18.75
C LEU A 1012 33.62 -25.20 19.90
N GLU A 1013 32.32 -25.37 19.70
CA GLU A 1013 31.35 -25.19 20.77
C GLU A 1013 31.40 -26.35 21.77
N THR A 1014 31.56 -27.60 21.33
CA THR A 1014 31.72 -28.75 22.23
C THR A 1014 32.97 -28.64 23.10
N ALA A 1015 34.06 -28.06 22.58
CA ALA A 1015 35.28 -27.83 23.37
C ALA A 1015 35.15 -26.69 24.40
N ARG A 1016 34.11 -25.85 24.31
CA ARG A 1016 33.82 -24.77 25.27
C ARG A 1016 32.87 -25.19 26.40
N PHE A 1017 32.14 -26.28 26.20
CA PHE A 1017 31.37 -26.95 27.23
C PHE A 1017 32.28 -27.89 28.01
#